data_AF-A0A6J1PEQ6-F1
#
_entry.id   AF-A0A6J1PEQ6-F1
#
_cell.length_a   1.000
_cell.length_b   1.000
_cell.length_c   1.000
_cell.angle_alpha   90.00
_cell.angle_beta   90.00
_cell.angle_gamma   90.00
#
_symmetry.space_group_name_H-M   'P 1'
#
loop_
_entity.id
_entity.type
_entity.pdbx_description
1 polymer ?
#
loop_
_entity_poly.entity_id
_entity_poly.type
_entity_poly.pdbx_seq_one_letter_code
_entity_poly.pdbx_strand_id
1 'polypeptide(L)'
;MHRARSCDLAAKLWRRSNVVPAIHRRSIAGRRTLHALAYGPDVAAAQKHGLPIVALESTIITHGMPYPDNLSTALKVEDAIRKQGVVPATIGIIDGKIYVGLNNEQLETLSKADSARTMKCSRRDISFILSHGLNGGTTVSGTMLIAHAAGIPIMATGGIGGVHRGAELTLDISADLIELGRTPVAVVCSGVKSILDIGKTLEYLETQGVPVIKIGDTPEFPAFYCSETSNKIKAPCRVSNAKEAAGIVETQGVLGIGTGILFAVSIPEKYALEPGVVDAAISEALTKANAMRVTGKQVTPFLLNELNKITRGQSLEANIALIENNAKVAAEIATNLCERSQTARVRSASVRSIISRQKPIVIGGSVLDTVLQVKEPEINNDGRTHTGRSRRSCGGVGRNVADALLKLGLKNTRLISVVGDDEDGKIILESLGAGSETVKRMSDVNTARVTVVLDVNGECHFCVSEIESLTAIAPKLIKEYQSYLEEASLIVLDADLELDTMRCVLDVASQANVPVWYEPTDVQKAARIFEVGPHWKNVLHFVSPNRNELRVIGERLNIPVAERMDLEAVRSVAEQLIEHIPVVVTTLGAQGVLVTRRASPNEPFYDERGELIADSPVDSRLYPAVNGAESTGEIVSVSGCGDCFTAGMIYGIHKNLDEIGCVSVALKAAALSLRSFDTVPRTLRDALQR
;
A
#
# COMPACT_ATOMS: atom_id res chain seq x y z
N MET A 1 23.17 19.19 68.66
CA MET A 1 23.71 18.82 67.33
C MET A 1 22.98 17.60 66.80
N HIS A 2 21.81 17.81 66.18
CA HIS A 2 21.02 16.78 65.51
C HIS A 2 20.22 17.46 64.41
N ARG A 3 20.57 17.19 63.15
CA ARG A 3 19.70 17.17 61.96
C ARG A 3 20.57 16.98 60.70
N ALA A 4 19.98 16.32 59.70
CA ALA A 4 20.47 16.12 58.33
C ALA A 4 21.39 14.91 58.06
N ARG A 5 20.84 13.69 58.10
CA ARG A 5 21.25 12.56 57.24
C ARG A 5 20.08 11.60 57.00
N SER A 6 19.12 12.00 56.17
CA SER A 6 18.06 11.09 55.68
C SER A 6 17.39 11.53 54.37
N CYS A 7 18.02 12.42 53.57
CA CYS A 7 17.45 12.84 52.27
C CYS A 7 18.20 12.33 51.03
N ASP A 8 19.32 11.60 51.17
CA ASP A 8 20.19 11.30 50.00
C ASP A 8 20.00 9.88 49.41
N LEU A 9 19.10 9.06 49.98
CA LEU A 9 18.73 7.76 49.41
C LEU A 9 17.50 7.86 48.48
N ALA A 10 16.58 8.78 48.76
CA ALA A 10 15.38 9.01 47.95
C ALA A 10 15.72 9.66 46.59
N ALA A 11 16.71 10.57 46.55
CA ALA A 11 17.11 11.25 45.32
C ALA A 11 17.88 10.34 44.33
N LYS A 12 18.59 9.30 44.82
CA LYS A 12 19.27 8.31 43.96
C LYS A 12 18.35 7.21 43.43
N LEU A 13 17.23 6.92 44.10
CA LEU A 13 16.21 5.98 43.61
C LEU A 13 15.20 6.61 42.63
N TRP A 14 15.04 7.94 42.65
CA TRP A 14 14.14 8.64 41.73
C TRP A 14 14.74 8.98 40.36
N ARG A 15 16.08 8.99 40.20
CA ARG A 15 16.74 9.27 38.92
C ARG A 15 17.09 8.04 38.07
N ARG A 16 16.65 6.84 38.46
CA ARG A 16 16.79 5.60 37.67
C ARG A 16 15.46 4.94 37.26
N SER A 17 14.33 5.63 37.45
CA SER A 17 13.00 4.99 37.38
C SER A 17 12.00 5.71 36.46
N ASN A 18 12.47 6.54 35.52
CA ASN A 18 11.63 7.16 34.46
C ASN A 18 12.07 6.75 33.06
N VAL A 19 12.43 5.48 32.90
CA VAL A 19 12.20 4.77 31.64
C VAL A 19 11.09 3.81 31.97
N VAL A 20 9.85 4.19 31.67
CA VAL A 20 8.80 3.19 31.46
C VAL A 20 9.38 2.28 30.39
N PRO A 21 9.68 0.99 30.68
CA PRO A 21 9.91 0.08 29.58
C PRO A 21 8.57 0.08 28.87
N ALA A 22 8.50 0.72 27.70
CA ALA A 22 7.51 0.34 26.74
C ALA A 22 7.65 -1.18 26.67
N ILE A 23 6.67 -1.89 27.23
CA ILE A 23 6.50 -3.30 26.96
C ILE A 23 6.14 -3.30 25.49
N HIS A 24 7.15 -3.22 24.64
CA HIS A 24 7.09 -3.78 23.31
C HIS A 24 6.61 -5.20 23.58
N ARG A 25 5.32 -5.42 23.30
CA ARG A 25 4.81 -6.76 22.99
C ARG A 25 5.73 -7.24 21.87
N ARG A 26 6.79 -7.94 22.26
CA ARG A 26 7.62 -8.71 21.35
C ARG A 26 6.66 -9.72 20.75
N SER A 27 6.17 -9.37 19.57
CA SER A 27 5.65 -10.31 18.60
C SER A 27 6.58 -11.53 18.59
N ILE A 28 5.97 -12.71 18.45
CA ILE A 28 6.64 -13.99 18.23
C ILE A 28 7.60 -13.92 17.00
N ALA A 29 7.56 -12.85 16.20
CA ALA A 29 8.49 -12.57 15.11
C ALA A 29 9.94 -12.19 15.53
N GLY A 30 10.24 -12.05 16.82
CA GLY A 30 11.58 -11.70 17.30
C GLY A 30 12.58 -12.88 17.33
N ARG A 31 13.23 -13.16 16.19
CA ARG A 31 14.45 -14.00 16.00
C ARG A 31 14.98 -14.74 17.25
N ARG A 32 14.50 -15.97 17.44
CA ARG A 32 15.21 -17.16 17.94
C ARG A 32 14.34 -18.35 17.57
N THR A 33 14.89 -19.29 16.80
CA THR A 33 14.35 -20.61 16.38
C THR A 33 13.21 -21.16 17.26
N LEU A 34 11.99 -20.69 17.01
CA LEU A 34 10.71 -21.23 17.47
C LEU A 34 10.04 -21.78 16.20
N HIS A 35 9.54 -23.01 16.24
CA HIS A 35 8.96 -23.75 15.11
C HIS A 35 8.29 -22.82 14.09
N ALA A 36 8.96 -22.58 12.96
CA ALA A 36 8.49 -21.66 11.93
C ALA A 36 7.12 -22.15 11.43
N LEU A 37 6.14 -21.23 11.39
CA LEU A 37 4.87 -21.47 10.71
C LEU A 37 5.17 -21.92 9.27
N ALA A 38 4.68 -23.09 8.88
CA ALA A 38 4.76 -23.53 7.50
C ALA A 38 3.56 -23.00 6.73
N TYR A 39 3.80 -22.17 5.74
CA TYR A 39 2.75 -21.66 4.86
C TYR A 39 2.55 -22.58 3.68
N GLY A 40 1.30 -22.91 3.36
CA GLY A 40 0.96 -23.51 2.08
C GLY A 40 1.33 -22.59 0.91
N PRO A 41 1.59 -23.12 -0.29
CA PRO A 41 2.06 -22.32 -1.44
C PRO A 41 1.10 -21.19 -1.78
N ASP A 42 -0.22 -21.44 -1.78
CA ASP A 42 -1.24 -20.44 -2.08
C ASP A 42 -1.28 -19.34 -1.01
N VAL A 43 -1.13 -19.70 0.26
CA VAL A 43 -1.10 -18.74 1.38
C VAL A 43 0.17 -17.88 1.32
N ALA A 44 1.33 -18.49 1.04
CA ALA A 44 2.59 -17.77 0.88
C ALA A 44 2.53 -16.79 -0.31
N ALA A 45 1.94 -17.22 -1.44
CA ALA A 45 1.71 -16.36 -2.59
C ALA A 45 0.73 -15.22 -2.26
N ALA A 46 -0.39 -15.52 -1.59
CA ALA A 46 -1.36 -14.52 -1.18
C ALA A 46 -0.76 -13.47 -0.23
N GLN A 47 0.05 -13.88 0.74
CA GLN A 47 0.78 -12.95 1.61
C GLN A 47 1.75 -12.06 0.82
N LYS A 48 2.47 -12.63 -0.16
CA LYS A 48 3.41 -11.89 -1.01
C LYS A 48 2.69 -10.86 -1.90
N HIS A 49 1.52 -11.21 -2.41
CA HIS A 49 0.75 -10.39 -3.36
C HIS A 49 -0.33 -9.52 -2.69
N GLY A 50 -0.46 -9.59 -1.35
CA GLY A 50 -1.48 -8.84 -0.62
C GLY A 50 -2.92 -9.26 -0.95
N LEU A 51 -3.11 -10.53 -1.31
CA LEU A 51 -4.44 -11.09 -1.61
C LEU A 51 -5.18 -11.46 -0.31
N PRO A 52 -6.53 -11.39 -0.30
CA PRO A 52 -7.32 -11.73 0.88
C PRO A 52 -7.16 -13.22 1.24
N ILE A 53 -7.01 -13.49 2.54
CA ILE A 53 -6.91 -14.85 3.11
C ILE A 53 -7.97 -15.02 4.20
N VAL A 54 -8.64 -16.17 4.22
CA VAL A 54 -9.57 -16.56 5.29
C VAL A 54 -9.04 -17.81 5.97
N ALA A 55 -8.83 -17.76 7.29
CA ALA A 55 -8.42 -18.92 8.06
C ALA A 55 -9.59 -19.89 8.33
N LEU A 56 -9.29 -21.18 8.38
CA LEU A 56 -10.23 -22.25 8.72
C LEU A 56 -9.66 -23.14 9.83
N GLU A 57 -10.51 -23.61 10.74
CA GLU A 57 -10.10 -24.53 11.80
C GLU A 57 -10.01 -25.99 11.33
N SER A 58 -9.20 -26.81 11.99
CA SER A 58 -9.09 -28.26 11.71
C SER A 58 -9.75 -29.15 12.77
N THR A 59 -10.28 -28.60 13.86
CA THR A 59 -11.09 -29.38 14.83
C THR A 59 -12.36 -29.93 14.19
N ILE A 60 -13.00 -29.18 13.30
CA ILE A 60 -14.18 -29.66 12.57
C ILE A 60 -13.87 -30.92 11.75
N ILE A 61 -12.65 -31.00 11.21
CA ILE A 61 -12.16 -32.12 10.39
C ILE A 61 -11.84 -33.34 11.27
N THR A 62 -11.14 -33.11 12.39
CA THR A 62 -10.60 -34.19 13.24
C THR A 62 -11.59 -34.73 14.27
N HIS A 63 -12.49 -33.88 14.78
CA HIS A 63 -13.39 -34.20 15.90
C HIS A 63 -14.84 -33.72 15.70
N GLY A 64 -15.13 -32.96 14.64
CA GLY A 64 -16.44 -32.36 14.41
C GLY A 64 -17.37 -33.19 13.50
N MET A 65 -16.80 -34.00 12.61
CA MET A 65 -17.54 -34.79 11.62
C MET A 65 -16.88 -36.17 11.42
N PRO A 66 -17.64 -37.21 11.08
CA PRO A 66 -17.09 -38.52 10.75
C PRO A 66 -16.42 -38.51 9.36
N TYR A 67 -15.50 -39.44 9.13
CA TYR A 67 -14.97 -39.73 7.79
C TYR A 67 -16.00 -40.53 6.97
N PRO A 68 -16.21 -40.24 5.67
CA PRO A 68 -15.50 -39.28 4.81
C PRO A 68 -16.09 -37.86 4.78
N ASP A 69 -17.19 -37.59 5.50
CA ASP A 69 -17.89 -36.31 5.46
C ASP A 69 -17.01 -35.15 5.92
N ASN A 70 -16.11 -35.39 6.88
CA ASN A 70 -15.14 -34.41 7.37
C ASN A 70 -14.22 -33.86 6.25
N LEU A 71 -13.63 -34.74 5.44
CA LEU A 71 -12.76 -34.37 4.33
C LEU A 71 -13.55 -33.69 3.20
N SER A 72 -14.69 -34.28 2.84
CA SER A 72 -15.58 -33.73 1.82
C SER A 72 -16.04 -32.31 2.18
N THR A 73 -16.37 -32.08 3.45
CA THR A 73 -16.78 -30.76 3.95
C THR A 73 -15.61 -29.78 3.96
N ALA A 74 -14.42 -30.19 4.42
CA ALA A 74 -13.25 -29.33 4.40
C ALA A 74 -12.96 -28.81 2.99
N LEU A 75 -12.98 -29.71 1.98
CA LEU A 75 -12.74 -29.35 0.58
C LEU A 75 -13.83 -28.41 0.04
N LYS A 76 -15.11 -28.67 0.32
CA LYS A 76 -16.23 -27.81 -0.08
C LYS A 76 -16.11 -26.40 0.52
N VAL A 77 -15.71 -26.31 1.79
CA VAL A 77 -15.55 -25.04 2.49
C VAL A 77 -14.38 -24.24 1.90
N GLU A 78 -13.26 -24.88 1.61
CA GLU A 78 -12.17 -24.20 0.93
C GLU A 78 -12.55 -23.76 -0.49
N ASP A 79 -13.30 -24.59 -1.24
CA ASP A 79 -13.80 -24.25 -2.58
C ASP A 79 -14.78 -23.06 -2.57
N ALA A 80 -15.65 -22.98 -1.55
CA ALA A 80 -16.54 -21.83 -1.36
C ALA A 80 -15.78 -20.51 -1.20
N ILE A 81 -14.62 -20.53 -0.52
CA ILE A 81 -13.73 -19.37 -0.39
C ILE A 81 -13.01 -19.08 -1.72
N ARG A 82 -12.47 -20.11 -2.39
CA ARG A 82 -11.77 -19.96 -3.68
C ARG A 82 -12.67 -19.36 -4.76
N LYS A 83 -13.95 -19.75 -4.81
CA LYS A 83 -14.95 -19.20 -5.76
C LYS A 83 -15.15 -17.69 -5.63
N GLN A 84 -14.84 -17.11 -4.47
CA GLN A 84 -14.90 -15.66 -4.23
C GLN A 84 -13.57 -14.95 -4.54
N GLY A 85 -12.58 -15.66 -5.11
CA GLY A 85 -11.24 -15.12 -5.38
C GLY A 85 -10.37 -14.95 -4.13
N VAL A 86 -10.74 -15.59 -3.02
CA VAL A 86 -10.04 -15.51 -1.72
C VAL A 86 -9.24 -16.79 -1.49
N VAL A 87 -8.11 -16.70 -0.80
CA VAL A 87 -7.28 -17.87 -0.48
C VAL A 87 -7.70 -18.48 0.86
N PRO A 88 -8.15 -19.74 0.90
CA PRO A 88 -8.42 -20.44 2.17
C PRO A 88 -7.11 -20.87 2.83
N ALA A 89 -7.05 -20.71 4.15
CA ALA A 89 -5.94 -21.17 4.98
C ALA A 89 -6.45 -22.10 6.07
N THR A 90 -6.67 -23.37 5.76
CA THR A 90 -6.95 -24.37 6.80
C THR A 90 -5.71 -24.52 7.68
N ILE A 91 -5.88 -24.34 8.99
CA ILE A 91 -4.80 -24.34 9.97
C ILE A 91 -4.84 -25.66 10.75
N GLY A 92 -3.68 -26.31 10.87
CA GLY A 92 -3.54 -27.55 11.63
C GLY A 92 -2.11 -27.78 12.07
N ILE A 93 -1.91 -28.79 12.93
CA ILE A 93 -0.59 -29.24 13.38
C ILE A 93 -0.39 -30.67 12.90
N ILE A 94 0.72 -30.93 12.20
CA ILE A 94 1.10 -32.28 11.75
C ILE A 94 2.55 -32.53 12.17
N ASP A 95 2.77 -33.63 12.88
CA ASP A 95 4.07 -34.04 13.42
C ASP A 95 4.81 -32.90 14.17
N GLY A 96 4.08 -32.19 15.02
CA GLY A 96 4.61 -31.08 15.82
C GLY A 96 4.96 -29.81 15.01
N LYS A 97 4.51 -29.70 13.77
CA LYS A 97 4.70 -28.50 12.93
C LYS A 97 3.37 -27.82 12.62
N ILE A 98 3.31 -26.52 12.81
CA ILE A 98 2.13 -25.71 12.47
C ILE A 98 2.11 -25.46 10.97
N TYR A 99 0.99 -25.76 10.34
CA TYR A 99 0.71 -25.43 8.94
C TYR A 99 -0.42 -24.41 8.85
N VAL A 100 -0.22 -23.40 8.00
CA VAL A 100 -1.20 -22.37 7.65
C VAL A 100 -1.49 -22.50 6.16
N GLY A 101 -2.61 -23.12 5.82
CA GLY A 101 -2.91 -23.61 4.47
C GLY A 101 -2.40 -25.03 4.28
N LEU A 102 -3.20 -26.00 4.71
CA LEU A 102 -2.93 -27.43 4.49
C LEU A 102 -3.12 -27.78 3.01
N ASN A 103 -2.30 -28.68 2.49
CA ASN A 103 -2.53 -29.30 1.18
C ASN A 103 -3.50 -30.49 1.29
N ASN A 104 -3.90 -31.07 0.16
CA ASN A 104 -4.87 -32.19 0.12
C ASN A 104 -4.40 -33.42 0.91
N GLU A 105 -3.11 -33.78 0.84
CA GLU A 105 -2.56 -34.93 1.56
C GLU A 105 -2.57 -34.70 3.08
N GLN A 106 -2.29 -33.48 3.52
CA GLN A 106 -2.33 -33.07 4.92
C GLN A 106 -3.76 -33.02 5.46
N LEU A 107 -4.72 -32.54 4.67
CA LEU A 107 -6.15 -32.59 5.00
C LEU A 107 -6.62 -34.04 5.14
N GLU A 108 -6.22 -34.92 4.23
CA GLU A 108 -6.53 -36.34 4.28
C GLU A 108 -5.89 -37.02 5.50
N THR A 109 -4.66 -36.65 5.83
CA THR A 109 -3.97 -37.13 7.03
C THR A 109 -4.75 -36.78 8.30
N LEU A 110 -5.22 -35.53 8.43
CA LEU A 110 -6.01 -35.10 9.59
C LEU A 110 -7.43 -35.70 9.59
N SER A 111 -8.03 -35.96 8.44
CA SER A 111 -9.40 -36.49 8.34
C SER A 111 -9.49 -37.99 8.67
N LYS A 112 -8.41 -38.74 8.44
CA LYS A 112 -8.29 -40.17 8.77
C LYS A 112 -7.58 -40.43 10.11
N ALA A 113 -7.21 -39.36 10.83
CA ALA A 113 -6.23 -39.48 11.90
C ALA A 113 -6.78 -40.22 13.11
N ASP A 114 -5.98 -41.13 13.65
CA ASP A 114 -6.29 -41.83 14.90
C ASP A 114 -6.27 -40.84 16.09
N SER A 115 -7.33 -40.90 16.90
CA SER A 115 -7.47 -40.19 18.17
C SER A 115 -6.29 -40.37 19.15
N ALA A 116 -5.51 -41.45 19.03
CA ALA A 116 -4.31 -41.68 19.83
C ALA A 116 -3.14 -40.75 19.44
N ARG A 117 -3.05 -40.31 18.18
CA ARG A 117 -1.97 -39.44 17.68
C ARG A 117 -2.41 -38.03 17.34
N THR A 118 -3.72 -37.78 17.27
CA THR A 118 -4.29 -36.48 16.92
C THR A 118 -5.10 -35.91 18.08
N MET A 119 -4.64 -34.79 18.61
CA MET A 119 -5.27 -34.12 19.74
C MET A 119 -6.17 -32.96 19.28
N LYS A 120 -7.32 -32.80 19.92
CA LYS A 120 -8.08 -31.54 19.87
C LYS A 120 -7.24 -30.44 20.53
N CYS A 121 -6.87 -29.43 19.75
CA CYS A 121 -5.85 -28.45 20.08
C CYS A 121 -6.47 -27.08 20.35
N SER A 122 -6.76 -26.77 21.62
CA SER A 122 -7.01 -25.41 22.06
C SER A 122 -5.69 -24.68 22.30
N ARG A 123 -5.73 -23.39 22.65
CA ARG A 123 -4.52 -22.59 22.89
C ARG A 123 -3.54 -23.22 23.89
N ARG A 124 -4.06 -23.80 24.99
CA ARG A 124 -3.21 -24.40 26.04
C ARG A 124 -2.48 -25.66 25.56
N ASP A 125 -3.01 -26.34 24.54
CA ASP A 125 -2.52 -27.63 24.08
C ASP A 125 -1.40 -27.49 23.04
N ILE A 126 -1.30 -26.34 22.37
CA ILE A 126 -0.34 -26.09 21.27
C ILE A 126 1.09 -26.44 21.68
N SER A 127 1.57 -25.92 22.81
CA SER A 127 2.97 -26.14 23.24
C SER A 127 3.28 -27.62 23.50
N PHE A 128 2.30 -28.36 24.03
CA PHE A 128 2.44 -29.79 24.27
C PHE A 128 2.50 -30.57 22.95
N ILE A 129 1.59 -30.30 22.02
CA ILE A 129 1.52 -30.99 20.72
C ILE A 129 2.80 -30.75 19.91
N LEU A 130 3.31 -29.50 19.87
CA LEU A 130 4.54 -29.18 19.15
C LEU A 130 5.77 -29.87 19.75
N SER A 131 5.92 -29.84 21.07
CA SER A 131 7.08 -30.45 21.75
C SER A 131 7.13 -31.97 21.66
N HIS A 132 5.98 -32.62 21.46
CA HIS A 132 5.88 -34.08 21.37
C HIS A 132 5.76 -34.60 19.93
N GLY A 133 5.82 -33.73 18.91
CA GLY A 133 5.69 -34.18 17.53
C GLY A 133 4.32 -34.79 17.21
N LEU A 134 3.25 -34.32 17.86
CA LEU A 134 1.89 -34.86 17.68
C LEU A 134 1.12 -34.12 16.59
N ASN A 135 0.02 -34.72 16.13
CA ASN A 135 -0.95 -34.04 15.28
C ASN A 135 -1.96 -33.27 16.15
N GLY A 136 -2.46 -32.17 15.62
CA GLY A 136 -3.37 -31.28 16.33
C GLY A 136 -4.43 -30.70 15.42
N GLY A 137 -5.70 -31.02 15.70
CA GLY A 137 -6.84 -30.32 15.13
C GLY A 137 -7.12 -29.05 15.93
N THR A 138 -6.87 -27.87 15.37
CA THR A 138 -6.99 -26.58 16.09
C THR A 138 -8.44 -26.21 16.30
N THR A 139 -8.82 -25.80 17.51
CA THR A 139 -10.17 -25.25 17.78
C THR A 139 -10.24 -23.80 17.30
N VAL A 140 -11.38 -23.12 17.45
CA VAL A 140 -11.47 -21.67 17.23
C VAL A 140 -10.38 -20.93 17.99
N SER A 141 -10.22 -21.15 19.30
CA SER A 141 -9.14 -20.54 20.10
C SER A 141 -7.73 -20.81 19.54
N GLY A 142 -7.41 -22.05 19.17
CA GLY A 142 -6.09 -22.39 18.60
C GLY A 142 -5.86 -21.76 17.23
N THR A 143 -6.90 -21.76 16.39
CA THR A 143 -6.88 -21.22 15.03
C THR A 143 -6.74 -19.70 15.06
N MET A 144 -7.46 -18.99 15.91
CA MET A 144 -7.33 -17.54 16.09
C MET A 144 -5.90 -17.15 16.45
N LEU A 145 -5.29 -17.85 17.41
CA LEU A 145 -3.91 -17.56 17.82
C LEU A 145 -2.93 -17.68 16.65
N ILE A 146 -3.02 -18.77 15.89
CA ILE A 146 -2.12 -19.03 14.76
C ILE A 146 -2.42 -18.09 13.58
N ALA A 147 -3.70 -17.85 13.27
CA ALA A 147 -4.13 -16.90 12.24
C ALA A 147 -3.60 -15.49 12.53
N HIS A 148 -3.72 -15.03 13.77
CA HIS A 148 -3.17 -13.75 14.20
C HIS A 148 -1.64 -13.70 14.07
N ALA A 149 -0.94 -14.76 14.50
CA ALA A 149 0.51 -14.87 14.33
C ALA A 149 0.94 -14.90 12.84
N ALA A 150 0.06 -15.38 11.95
CA ALA A 150 0.22 -15.38 10.50
C ALA A 150 -0.23 -14.08 9.81
N GLY A 151 -0.74 -13.10 10.56
CA GLY A 151 -1.26 -11.84 10.00
C GLY A 151 -2.59 -11.98 9.26
N ILE A 152 -3.36 -13.03 9.51
CA ILE A 152 -4.67 -13.27 8.90
C ILE A 152 -5.75 -12.72 9.86
N PRO A 153 -6.51 -11.68 9.48
CA PRO A 153 -7.40 -10.96 10.39
C PRO A 153 -8.80 -11.58 10.52
N ILE A 154 -9.13 -12.61 9.74
CA ILE A 154 -10.48 -13.18 9.66
C ILE A 154 -10.44 -14.70 9.52
N MET A 155 -11.38 -15.38 10.16
CA MET A 155 -11.59 -16.81 10.06
C MET A 155 -13.06 -17.19 9.96
N ALA A 156 -13.35 -18.35 9.38
CA ALA A 156 -14.69 -18.94 9.36
C ALA A 156 -14.72 -20.25 10.16
N THR A 157 -15.85 -20.49 10.83
CA THR A 157 -16.15 -21.76 11.53
C THR A 157 -17.66 -22.01 11.47
N GLY A 158 -18.11 -23.19 11.87
CA GLY A 158 -19.53 -23.50 11.92
C GLY A 158 -20.19 -22.70 13.04
N GLY A 159 -19.64 -22.80 14.25
CA GLY A 159 -20.17 -22.17 15.44
C GLY A 159 -19.09 -22.14 16.51
N ILE A 160 -19.06 -21.11 17.34
CA ILE A 160 -18.06 -21.01 18.41
C ILE A 160 -18.42 -21.93 19.59
N GLY A 161 -17.43 -22.29 20.40
CA GLY A 161 -17.70 -22.74 21.77
C GLY A 161 -18.23 -21.58 22.62
N GLY A 162 -18.63 -21.88 23.85
CA GLY A 162 -19.28 -20.89 24.71
C GLY A 162 -19.44 -21.36 26.14
N VAL A 163 -20.37 -20.75 26.85
CA VAL A 163 -20.75 -21.14 28.21
C VAL A 163 -21.62 -22.38 28.13
N HIS A 164 -21.22 -23.47 28.81
CA HIS A 164 -22.03 -24.68 28.84
C HIS A 164 -23.27 -24.49 29.72
N ARG A 165 -24.34 -25.23 29.43
CA ARG A 165 -25.53 -25.26 30.29
C ARG A 165 -25.14 -25.81 31.67
N GLY A 166 -25.44 -25.07 32.74
CA GLY A 166 -25.03 -25.38 34.11
C GLY A 166 -23.65 -24.85 34.53
N ALA A 167 -23.00 -24.03 33.71
CA ALA A 167 -21.68 -23.46 34.00
C ALA A 167 -21.64 -22.58 35.26
N GLU A 168 -22.76 -22.07 35.75
CA GLU A 168 -22.86 -21.40 37.05
C GLU A 168 -22.44 -22.29 38.23
N LEU A 169 -22.45 -23.62 38.05
CA LEU A 169 -21.97 -24.60 39.02
C LEU A 169 -20.64 -25.24 38.60
N THR A 170 -20.46 -25.50 37.29
CA THR A 170 -19.34 -26.30 36.78
C THR A 170 -18.15 -25.47 36.30
N LEU A 171 -18.37 -24.18 35.99
CA LEU A 171 -17.44 -23.30 35.29
C LEU A 171 -16.91 -23.87 33.97
N ASP A 172 -17.67 -24.76 33.32
CA ASP A 172 -17.33 -25.30 32.00
C ASP A 172 -17.60 -24.24 30.93
N ILE A 173 -16.56 -23.47 30.61
CA ILE A 173 -16.61 -22.33 29.69
C ILE A 173 -15.51 -22.51 28.65
N SER A 174 -15.88 -22.41 27.36
CA SER A 174 -14.92 -22.55 26.26
C SER A 174 -13.84 -21.48 26.31
N ALA A 175 -12.59 -21.90 26.09
CA ALA A 175 -11.45 -21.01 25.90
C ALA A 175 -11.59 -20.10 24.66
N ASP A 176 -12.52 -20.40 23.75
CA ASP A 176 -12.83 -19.56 22.59
C ASP A 176 -13.27 -18.15 23.02
N LEU A 177 -14.04 -18.02 24.11
CA LEU A 177 -14.53 -16.72 24.58
C LEU A 177 -13.40 -15.82 25.10
N ILE A 178 -12.46 -16.40 25.83
CA ILE A 178 -11.27 -15.68 26.32
C ILE A 178 -10.34 -15.34 25.15
N GLU A 179 -10.24 -16.22 24.14
CA GLU A 179 -9.42 -15.93 22.96
C GLU A 179 -9.99 -14.76 22.15
N LEU A 180 -11.32 -14.73 21.95
CA LEU A 180 -12.03 -13.57 21.40
C LEU A 180 -11.73 -12.30 22.20
N GLY A 181 -11.62 -12.36 23.53
CA GLY A 181 -11.27 -11.20 24.36
C GLY A 181 -9.82 -10.68 24.22
N ARG A 182 -8.93 -11.34 23.47
CA ARG A 182 -7.50 -10.94 23.43
C ARG A 182 -6.78 -11.07 22.09
N THR A 183 -7.42 -11.68 21.09
CA THR A 183 -6.82 -11.97 19.80
C THR A 183 -7.64 -11.31 18.70
N PRO A 184 -7.08 -10.30 17.99
CA PRO A 184 -7.82 -9.50 17.04
C PRO A 184 -7.97 -10.23 15.70
N VAL A 185 -8.85 -11.23 15.71
CA VAL A 185 -9.30 -11.99 14.55
C VAL A 185 -10.83 -11.98 14.55
N ALA A 186 -11.43 -11.59 13.44
CA ALA A 186 -12.87 -11.67 13.23
C ALA A 186 -13.27 -13.13 12.97
N VAL A 187 -14.28 -13.62 13.69
CA VAL A 187 -14.79 -14.99 13.58
C VAL A 187 -16.19 -14.93 12.98
N VAL A 188 -16.35 -15.49 11.78
CA VAL A 188 -17.64 -15.63 11.10
C VAL A 188 -18.20 -17.01 11.37
N CYS A 189 -19.39 -17.07 11.95
CA CYS A 189 -20.02 -18.34 12.33
C CYS A 189 -21.54 -18.24 12.43
N SER A 190 -22.22 -19.37 12.60
CA SER A 190 -23.67 -19.43 12.83
C SER A 190 -24.06 -19.28 14.30
N GLY A 191 -23.33 -18.42 15.01
CA GLY A 191 -23.50 -18.18 16.43
C GLY A 191 -22.79 -19.22 17.30
N VAL A 192 -23.40 -19.51 18.45
CA VAL A 192 -22.86 -20.43 19.45
C VAL A 192 -23.45 -21.81 19.19
N LYS A 193 -22.64 -22.88 19.29
CA LYS A 193 -23.13 -24.26 19.10
C LYS A 193 -24.36 -24.51 19.98
N SER A 194 -25.43 -25.08 19.39
CA SER A 194 -26.77 -25.16 20.00
C SER A 194 -26.83 -25.87 21.36
N ILE A 195 -25.89 -26.78 21.62
CA ILE A 195 -25.73 -27.51 22.90
C ILE A 195 -25.35 -26.62 24.10
N LEU A 196 -25.01 -25.36 23.86
CA LEU A 196 -24.51 -24.41 24.85
C LEU A 196 -25.61 -23.45 25.36
N ASP A 197 -25.27 -22.61 26.32
CA ASP A 197 -26.13 -21.54 26.85
C ASP A 197 -25.81 -20.24 26.09
N ILE A 198 -26.67 -19.89 25.13
CA ILE A 198 -26.47 -18.72 24.25
C ILE A 198 -26.54 -17.42 25.06
N GLY A 199 -27.52 -17.29 25.97
CA GLY A 199 -27.70 -16.09 26.78
C GLY A 199 -26.47 -15.80 27.64
N LYS A 200 -26.01 -16.80 28.41
CA LYS A 200 -24.78 -16.63 29.22
C LYS A 200 -23.53 -16.41 28.37
N THR A 201 -23.48 -16.96 27.16
CA THR A 201 -22.35 -16.74 26.25
C THR A 201 -22.28 -15.29 25.78
N LEU A 202 -23.42 -14.66 25.47
CA LEU A 202 -23.46 -13.25 25.07
C LEU A 202 -23.02 -12.33 26.22
N GLU A 203 -23.51 -12.58 27.44
CA GLU A 203 -23.08 -11.85 28.66
C GLU A 203 -21.57 -11.99 28.92
N TYR A 204 -21.02 -13.18 28.69
CA TYR A 204 -19.59 -13.42 28.85
C TYR A 204 -18.78 -12.64 27.79
N LEU A 205 -19.24 -12.62 26.54
CA LEU A 205 -18.59 -11.88 25.46
C LEU A 205 -18.64 -10.37 25.69
N GLU A 206 -19.76 -9.85 26.20
CA GLU A 206 -19.87 -8.46 26.65
C GLU A 206 -18.82 -8.16 27.74
N THR A 207 -18.69 -9.03 28.74
CA THR A 207 -17.69 -8.90 29.80
C THR A 207 -16.26 -8.91 29.27
N GLN A 208 -15.98 -9.67 28.20
CA GLN A 208 -14.68 -9.71 27.53
C GLN A 208 -14.44 -8.54 26.56
N GLY A 209 -15.42 -7.64 26.38
CA GLY A 209 -15.32 -6.54 25.42
C GLY A 209 -15.32 -6.99 23.96
N VAL A 210 -15.93 -8.14 23.65
CA VAL A 210 -16.00 -8.71 22.30
C VAL A 210 -17.24 -8.20 21.60
N PRO A 211 -17.11 -7.47 20.47
CA PRO A 211 -18.28 -7.08 19.67
C PRO A 211 -18.97 -8.31 19.09
N VAL A 212 -20.28 -8.42 19.34
CA VAL A 212 -21.14 -9.45 18.74
C VAL A 212 -22.11 -8.81 17.77
N ILE A 213 -21.98 -9.18 16.50
CA ILE A 213 -22.63 -8.49 15.40
C ILE A 213 -23.35 -9.50 14.51
N LYS A 214 -24.67 -9.35 14.38
CA LYS A 214 -25.47 -10.10 13.40
C LYS A 214 -25.29 -9.51 12.00
N ILE A 215 -25.11 -10.37 11.00
CA ILE A 215 -25.20 -9.98 9.59
C ILE A 215 -26.58 -10.39 9.05
N GLY A 216 -27.31 -9.43 8.47
CA GLY A 216 -28.62 -9.64 7.82
C GLY A 216 -29.73 -8.77 8.41
N ASP A 217 -30.96 -8.96 7.91
CA ASP A 217 -32.07 -8.04 8.15
C ASP A 217 -32.84 -8.26 9.45
N THR A 218 -32.66 -9.41 10.10
CA THR A 218 -33.35 -9.77 11.35
C THR A 218 -32.47 -9.52 12.58
N PRO A 219 -33.04 -9.07 13.71
CA PRO A 219 -32.26 -8.80 14.93
C PRO A 219 -31.97 -10.06 15.77
N GLU A 220 -32.65 -11.19 15.51
CA GLU A 220 -32.51 -12.42 16.28
C GLU A 220 -31.12 -13.06 16.09
N PHE A 221 -30.54 -13.53 17.19
CA PHE A 221 -29.26 -14.22 17.20
C PHE A 221 -29.45 -15.67 16.71
N PRO A 222 -28.60 -16.16 15.78
CA PRO A 222 -28.72 -17.51 15.25
C PRO A 222 -28.30 -18.55 16.29
N ALA A 223 -29.03 -19.66 16.33
CA ALA A 223 -28.81 -20.76 17.27
C ALA A 223 -28.19 -21.98 16.56
N PHE A 224 -27.12 -21.74 15.78
CA PHE A 224 -26.40 -22.74 15.01
C PHE A 224 -27.25 -23.41 13.92
N TYR A 225 -28.02 -24.45 14.26
CA TYR A 225 -28.92 -25.13 13.32
C TYR A 225 -30.20 -24.35 13.01
N CYS A 226 -30.52 -23.36 13.82
CA CYS A 226 -31.72 -22.55 13.69
C CYS A 226 -31.35 -21.11 13.33
N SER A 227 -32.17 -20.49 12.48
CA SER A 227 -32.02 -19.08 12.10
C SER A 227 -32.17 -18.12 13.30
N GLU A 228 -32.91 -18.55 14.33
CA GLU A 228 -33.17 -17.85 15.59
C GLU A 228 -33.24 -18.83 16.78
N THR A 229 -33.09 -18.31 18.00
CA THR A 229 -33.35 -19.06 19.25
C THR A 229 -34.85 -19.17 19.55
N SER A 230 -35.30 -20.21 20.25
CA SER A 230 -36.71 -20.39 20.67
C SER A 230 -37.28 -19.21 21.47
N ASN A 231 -36.44 -18.54 22.27
CA ASN A 231 -36.80 -17.36 23.05
C ASN A 231 -36.45 -16.01 22.37
N LYS A 232 -36.12 -16.04 21.07
CA LYS A 232 -35.85 -14.85 20.23
C LYS A 232 -34.85 -13.85 20.85
N ILE A 233 -33.75 -14.37 21.40
CA ILE A 233 -32.62 -13.55 21.87
C ILE A 233 -32.14 -12.69 20.71
N LYS A 234 -31.94 -11.39 20.95
CA LYS A 234 -31.43 -10.45 19.95
C LYS A 234 -29.92 -10.34 20.02
N ALA A 235 -29.27 -10.14 18.88
CA ALA A 235 -27.86 -9.78 18.85
C ALA A 235 -27.65 -8.34 19.37
N PRO A 236 -26.54 -8.04 20.07
CA PRO A 236 -26.27 -6.69 20.58
C PRO A 236 -26.14 -5.64 19.49
N CYS A 237 -25.54 -6.00 18.35
CA CYS A 237 -25.35 -5.15 17.19
C CYS A 237 -25.74 -5.88 15.90
N ARG A 238 -26.02 -5.11 14.85
CA ARG A 238 -26.39 -5.65 13.54
C ARG A 238 -25.83 -4.81 12.41
N VAL A 239 -25.46 -5.46 11.32
CA VAL A 239 -25.09 -4.87 10.03
C VAL A 239 -25.85 -5.57 8.91
N SER A 240 -26.04 -4.87 7.80
CA SER A 240 -26.88 -5.37 6.70
C SER A 240 -26.14 -6.38 5.82
N ASN A 241 -24.81 -6.25 5.69
CA ASN A 241 -24.02 -7.00 4.70
C ASN A 241 -22.53 -7.10 5.07
N ALA A 242 -21.77 -7.87 4.27
CA ALA A 242 -20.34 -8.08 4.44
C ALA A 242 -19.49 -6.80 4.32
N LYS A 243 -19.94 -5.79 3.55
CA LYS A 243 -19.23 -4.52 3.37
C LYS A 243 -19.22 -3.69 4.66
N GLU A 244 -20.36 -3.58 5.33
CA GLU A 244 -20.47 -2.94 6.64
C GLU A 244 -19.66 -3.69 7.70
N ALA A 245 -19.69 -5.02 7.68
CA ALA A 245 -18.87 -5.85 8.57
C ALA A 245 -17.36 -5.58 8.36
N ALA A 246 -16.89 -5.49 7.12
CA ALA A 246 -15.49 -5.11 6.81
C ALA A 246 -15.15 -3.69 7.33
N GLY A 247 -16.13 -2.78 7.30
CA GLY A 247 -16.17 -1.48 7.99
C GLY A 247 -15.63 -1.54 9.42
N ILE A 248 -16.23 -2.44 10.19
CA ILE A 248 -15.98 -2.59 11.62
C ILE A 248 -14.63 -3.24 11.88
N VAL A 249 -14.25 -4.26 11.10
CA VAL A 249 -12.93 -4.91 11.22
C VAL A 249 -11.79 -3.89 11.02
N GLU A 250 -11.88 -3.07 9.97
CA GLU A 250 -10.89 -2.02 9.70
C GLU A 250 -10.87 -0.98 10.81
N THR A 251 -12.03 -0.47 11.24
CA THR A 251 -12.13 0.56 12.27
C THR A 251 -11.54 0.08 13.60
N GLN A 252 -11.80 -1.17 13.97
CA GLN A 252 -11.21 -1.79 15.16
C GLN A 252 -9.67 -1.84 15.06
N GLY A 253 -9.14 -2.20 13.89
CA GLY A 253 -7.71 -2.20 13.61
C GLY A 253 -7.08 -0.81 13.71
N VAL A 254 -7.73 0.22 13.15
CA VAL A 254 -7.28 1.63 13.20
C VAL A 254 -7.24 2.16 14.63
N LEU A 255 -8.25 1.83 15.44
CA LEU A 255 -8.31 2.22 16.85
C LEU A 255 -7.33 1.45 17.76
N GLY A 256 -6.66 0.41 17.24
CA GLY A 256 -5.75 -0.42 18.02
C GLY A 256 -6.45 -1.27 19.08
N ILE A 257 -7.74 -1.56 18.91
CA ILE A 257 -8.52 -2.40 19.82
C ILE A 257 -8.09 -3.87 19.63
N GLY A 258 -7.67 -4.51 20.73
CA GLY A 258 -7.01 -5.81 20.73
C GLY A 258 -7.93 -7.03 20.89
N THR A 259 -9.25 -6.88 20.73
CA THR A 259 -10.23 -7.97 20.82
C THR A 259 -10.58 -8.50 19.42
N GLY A 260 -11.07 -9.74 19.35
CA GLY A 260 -11.72 -10.31 18.17
C GLY A 260 -13.13 -9.76 18.00
N ILE A 261 -13.76 -10.10 16.87
CA ILE A 261 -15.15 -9.75 16.56
C ILE A 261 -15.91 -11.04 16.27
N LEU A 262 -17.12 -11.19 16.80
CA LEU A 262 -18.01 -12.28 16.44
C LEU A 262 -19.05 -11.82 15.42
N PHE A 263 -18.94 -12.25 14.18
CA PHE A 263 -19.97 -12.08 13.16
C PHE A 263 -20.88 -13.31 13.12
N ALA A 264 -22.14 -13.10 13.50
CA ALA A 264 -23.16 -14.14 13.53
C ALA A 264 -23.99 -14.13 12.23
N VAL A 265 -23.99 -15.24 11.51
CA VAL A 265 -24.67 -15.43 10.22
C VAL A 265 -25.72 -16.52 10.36
N SER A 266 -26.95 -16.26 9.91
CA SER A 266 -27.99 -17.29 10.01
C SER A 266 -27.71 -18.41 9.00
N ILE A 267 -28.00 -19.65 9.40
CA ILE A 267 -28.04 -20.79 8.47
C ILE A 267 -28.99 -20.48 7.30
N PRO A 268 -28.70 -20.92 6.06
CA PRO A 268 -29.64 -20.74 4.95
C PRO A 268 -30.98 -21.43 5.24
N GLU A 269 -32.08 -20.75 4.93
CA GLU A 269 -33.45 -21.14 5.31
C GLU A 269 -33.81 -22.57 4.91
N LYS A 270 -33.37 -23.02 3.73
CA LYS A 270 -33.58 -24.39 3.23
C LYS A 270 -33.08 -25.48 4.19
N TYR A 271 -32.05 -25.19 4.98
CA TYR A 271 -31.40 -26.15 5.89
C TYR A 271 -31.67 -25.84 7.36
N ALA A 272 -32.45 -24.80 7.66
CA ALA A 272 -32.77 -24.40 9.03
C ALA A 272 -33.67 -25.43 9.70
N LEU A 273 -33.32 -25.84 10.91
CA LEU A 273 -34.16 -26.69 11.75
C LEU A 273 -35.08 -25.84 12.64
N GLU A 274 -36.22 -26.41 13.02
CA GLU A 274 -37.15 -25.75 13.93
C GLU A 274 -36.55 -25.65 15.35
N PRO A 275 -36.53 -24.46 15.98
CA PRO A 275 -35.95 -24.27 17.32
C PRO A 275 -36.50 -25.23 18.39
N GLY A 276 -37.82 -25.46 18.40
CA GLY A 276 -38.46 -26.35 19.38
C GLY A 276 -38.00 -27.80 19.27
N VAL A 277 -37.82 -28.30 18.03
CA VAL A 277 -37.33 -29.66 17.76
C VAL A 277 -35.88 -29.81 18.22
N VAL A 278 -35.03 -28.82 17.93
CA VAL A 278 -33.62 -28.84 18.31
C VAL A 278 -33.45 -28.77 19.83
N ASP A 279 -34.21 -27.92 20.52
CA ASP A 279 -34.16 -27.81 21.99
C ASP A 279 -34.61 -29.10 22.69
N ALA A 280 -35.65 -29.77 22.18
CA ALA A 280 -36.09 -31.06 22.69
C ALA A 280 -34.99 -32.13 22.53
N ALA A 281 -34.37 -32.20 21.33
CA ALA A 281 -33.33 -33.15 21.04
C ALA A 281 -32.05 -32.91 21.88
N ILE A 282 -31.69 -31.65 22.14
CA ILE A 282 -30.56 -31.29 23.01
C ILE A 282 -30.84 -31.71 24.46
N SER A 283 -32.06 -31.50 24.95
CA SER A 283 -32.46 -31.87 26.31
C SER A 283 -32.38 -33.38 26.52
N GLU A 284 -32.80 -34.16 25.53
CA GLU A 284 -32.63 -35.63 25.53
C GLU A 284 -31.15 -36.03 25.53
N ALA A 285 -30.34 -35.43 24.66
CA ALA A 285 -28.90 -35.72 24.56
C ALA A 285 -28.13 -35.37 25.85
N LEU A 286 -28.47 -34.27 26.52
CA LEU A 286 -27.88 -33.88 27.81
C LEU A 286 -28.25 -34.85 28.92
N THR A 287 -29.50 -35.34 28.94
CA THR A 287 -29.94 -36.35 29.91
C THR A 287 -29.14 -37.64 29.76
N LYS A 288 -28.91 -38.09 28.52
CA LYS A 288 -28.05 -39.23 28.20
C LYS A 288 -26.60 -39.00 28.62
N ALA A 289 -26.03 -37.82 28.32
CA ALA A 289 -24.66 -37.48 28.68
C ALA A 289 -24.43 -37.54 30.20
N ASN A 290 -25.39 -37.03 30.98
CA ASN A 290 -25.36 -37.06 32.44
C ASN A 290 -25.46 -38.49 32.98
N ALA A 291 -26.37 -39.30 32.44
CA ALA A 291 -26.50 -40.71 32.82
C ALA A 291 -25.20 -41.50 32.55
N MET A 292 -24.49 -41.17 31.47
CA MET A 292 -23.21 -41.78 31.09
C MET A 292 -21.99 -41.10 31.72
N ARG A 293 -22.16 -40.06 32.54
CA ARG A 293 -21.09 -39.27 33.18
C ARG A 293 -20.03 -38.73 32.20
N VAL A 294 -20.46 -38.34 30.99
CA VAL A 294 -19.57 -37.71 29.99
C VAL A 294 -19.21 -36.32 30.49
N THR A 295 -17.91 -36.00 30.57
CA THR A 295 -17.42 -34.73 31.13
C THR A 295 -16.28 -34.12 30.32
N GLY A 296 -16.06 -32.80 30.50
CA GLY A 296 -14.97 -32.05 29.88
C GLY A 296 -15.00 -32.07 28.35
N LYS A 297 -13.83 -32.22 27.72
CA LYS A 297 -13.65 -32.12 26.25
C LYS A 297 -14.45 -33.15 25.43
N GLN A 298 -15.00 -34.19 26.07
CA GLN A 298 -15.79 -35.24 25.43
C GLN A 298 -17.28 -34.92 25.30
N VAL A 299 -17.78 -33.90 26.03
CA VAL A 299 -19.21 -33.55 26.03
C VAL A 299 -19.67 -33.09 24.65
N THR A 300 -18.95 -32.17 24.00
CA THR A 300 -19.35 -31.63 22.69
C THR A 300 -19.43 -32.70 21.60
N PRO A 301 -18.41 -33.55 21.35
CA PRO A 301 -18.51 -34.60 20.34
C PRO A 301 -19.65 -35.59 20.63
N PHE A 302 -19.87 -35.95 21.89
CA PHE A 302 -20.97 -36.83 22.29
C PHE A 302 -22.34 -36.23 21.95
N LEU A 303 -22.58 -34.96 22.33
CA LEU A 303 -23.86 -34.30 22.11
C LEU A 303 -24.16 -34.08 20.62
N LEU A 304 -23.15 -33.74 19.81
CA LEU A 304 -23.33 -33.61 18.36
C LEU A 304 -23.70 -34.95 17.70
N ASN A 305 -23.07 -36.05 18.15
CA ASN A 305 -23.38 -37.38 17.64
C ASN A 305 -24.80 -37.83 18.02
N GLU A 306 -25.22 -37.63 19.27
CA GLU A 306 -26.58 -37.95 19.71
C GLU A 306 -27.63 -37.10 18.98
N LEU A 307 -27.36 -35.79 18.81
CA LEU A 307 -28.26 -34.92 18.05
C LEU A 307 -28.41 -35.39 16.60
N ASN A 308 -27.34 -35.87 15.98
CA ASN A 308 -27.40 -36.40 14.61
C ASN A 308 -28.24 -37.67 14.50
N LYS A 309 -28.17 -38.56 15.50
CA LYS A 309 -29.04 -39.74 15.57
C LYS A 309 -30.51 -39.34 15.74
N ILE A 310 -30.80 -38.42 16.66
CA ILE A 310 -32.17 -37.96 16.95
C ILE A 310 -32.79 -37.28 15.71
N THR A 311 -32.00 -36.44 15.02
CA THR A 311 -32.43 -35.71 13.82
C THR A 311 -32.30 -36.52 12.52
N ARG A 312 -31.97 -37.81 12.60
CA ARG A 312 -31.83 -38.72 11.45
C ARG A 312 -30.94 -38.17 10.32
N GLY A 313 -29.83 -37.52 10.67
CA GLY A 313 -28.88 -36.96 9.71
C GLY A 313 -29.11 -35.48 9.35
N GLN A 314 -30.28 -34.90 9.63
CA GLN A 314 -30.58 -33.52 9.26
C GLN A 314 -29.65 -32.50 9.92
N SER A 315 -29.21 -32.76 11.16
CA SER A 315 -28.23 -31.88 11.81
C SER A 315 -26.87 -31.87 11.11
N LEU A 316 -26.42 -32.99 10.52
CA LEU A 316 -25.18 -33.03 9.76
C LEU A 316 -25.31 -32.25 8.46
N GLU A 317 -26.41 -32.42 7.72
CA GLU A 317 -26.69 -31.63 6.51
C GLU A 317 -26.72 -30.13 6.80
N ALA A 318 -27.41 -29.74 7.87
CA ALA A 318 -27.44 -28.36 8.34
C ALA A 318 -26.04 -27.85 8.73
N ASN A 319 -25.23 -28.67 9.41
CA ASN A 319 -23.86 -28.32 9.81
C ASN A 319 -22.95 -28.06 8.60
N ILE A 320 -23.10 -28.84 7.53
CA ILE A 320 -22.35 -28.66 6.29
C ILE A 320 -22.79 -27.39 5.58
N ALA A 321 -24.10 -27.15 5.46
CA ALA A 321 -24.64 -25.97 4.79
C ALA A 321 -24.27 -24.66 5.51
N LEU A 322 -24.30 -24.66 6.84
CA LEU A 322 -23.97 -23.47 7.62
C LEU A 322 -22.48 -23.13 7.54
N ILE A 323 -21.56 -24.10 7.59
CA ILE A 323 -20.11 -23.80 7.49
C ILE A 323 -19.76 -23.27 6.10
N GLU A 324 -20.36 -23.83 5.05
CA GLU A 324 -20.19 -23.34 3.68
C GLU A 324 -20.67 -21.89 3.55
N ASN A 325 -21.85 -21.58 4.11
CA ASN A 325 -22.38 -20.22 4.13
C ASN A 325 -21.49 -19.24 4.91
N ASN A 326 -20.99 -19.65 6.08
CA ASN A 326 -20.10 -18.82 6.90
C ASN A 326 -18.78 -18.54 6.19
N ALA A 327 -18.24 -19.54 5.49
CA ALA A 327 -17.01 -19.39 4.71
C ALA A 327 -17.19 -18.44 3.53
N LYS A 328 -18.34 -18.52 2.83
CA LYS A 328 -18.71 -17.57 1.78
C LYS A 328 -18.78 -16.14 2.31
N VAL A 329 -19.48 -15.91 3.42
CA VAL A 329 -19.60 -14.57 4.04
C VAL A 329 -18.25 -14.07 4.54
N ALA A 330 -17.42 -14.92 5.14
CA ALA A 330 -16.06 -14.55 5.54
C ALA A 330 -15.19 -14.13 4.35
N ALA A 331 -15.29 -14.82 3.22
CA ALA A 331 -14.61 -14.44 1.99
C ALA A 331 -15.11 -13.08 1.47
N GLU A 332 -16.41 -12.81 1.48
CA GLU A 332 -16.96 -11.50 1.09
C GLU A 332 -16.44 -10.37 1.99
N ILE A 333 -16.36 -10.59 3.31
CA ILE A 333 -15.78 -9.62 4.26
C ILE A 333 -14.29 -9.42 3.96
N ALA A 334 -13.54 -10.50 3.72
CA ALA A 334 -12.10 -10.44 3.43
C ALA A 334 -11.83 -9.66 2.12
N THR A 335 -12.63 -9.87 1.09
CA THR A 335 -12.55 -9.12 -0.18
C THR A 335 -12.81 -7.64 0.05
N ASN A 336 -13.91 -7.28 0.74
CA ASN A 336 -14.22 -5.89 1.07
C ASN A 336 -13.13 -5.25 1.95
N LEU A 337 -12.54 -6.01 2.88
CA LEU A 337 -11.43 -5.53 3.71
C LEU A 337 -10.17 -5.29 2.88
N CYS A 338 -9.88 -6.15 1.90
CA CYS A 338 -8.75 -5.99 0.99
C CYS A 338 -8.96 -4.78 0.07
N GLU A 339 -10.14 -4.63 -0.54
CA GLU A 339 -10.49 -3.45 -1.36
C GLU A 339 -10.41 -2.16 -0.55
N ARG A 340 -10.93 -2.16 0.69
CA ARG A 340 -10.85 -1.00 1.59
C ARG A 340 -9.43 -0.76 2.05
N SER A 341 -8.63 -1.79 2.32
CA SER A 341 -7.20 -1.65 2.62
C SER A 341 -6.39 -1.21 1.41
N GLN A 342 -6.79 -1.53 0.18
CA GLN A 342 -6.18 -1.01 -1.04
C GLN A 342 -6.59 0.44 -1.24
N THR A 343 -7.87 0.79 -1.04
CA THR A 343 -8.38 2.17 -1.11
C THR A 343 -7.82 3.04 0.03
N ALA A 344 -7.64 2.46 1.21
CA ALA A 344 -7.05 3.08 2.38
C ALA A 344 -5.53 3.05 2.32
N ARG A 345 -4.86 2.07 1.69
CA ARG A 345 -3.42 2.16 1.31
C ARG A 345 -3.22 3.20 0.22
N VAL A 346 -4.13 3.35 -0.73
CA VAL A 346 -4.14 4.50 -1.65
C VAL A 346 -4.30 5.82 -0.87
N ARG A 347 -4.88 5.81 0.35
CA ARG A 347 -5.01 6.96 1.27
C ARG A 347 -4.07 6.95 2.51
N SER A 348 -3.18 5.96 2.67
CA SER A 348 -2.35 5.72 3.88
C SER A 348 -1.00 5.06 3.59
N ALA A 349 -0.72 4.70 2.33
CA ALA A 349 0.62 4.52 1.77
C ALA A 349 1.33 5.88 1.58
N SER A 350 0.85 6.89 2.29
CA SER A 350 1.32 8.25 2.43
C SER A 350 1.87 8.53 3.84
N VAL A 351 2.52 7.54 4.48
CA VAL A 351 2.89 7.71 5.90
C VAL A 351 4.30 7.25 6.26
N ARG A 352 5.23 7.10 5.30
CA ARG A 352 6.68 7.09 5.63
C ARG A 352 7.57 7.21 4.39
N SER A 353 7.44 8.35 3.71
CA SER A 353 8.54 9.17 3.19
C SER A 353 8.25 9.84 1.85
N ILE A 354 8.19 11.16 1.92
CA ILE A 354 8.97 12.02 1.01
C ILE A 354 10.24 12.55 1.72
N ILE A 355 10.25 12.52 3.08
CA ILE A 355 11.29 13.08 3.96
C ILE A 355 12.26 11.99 4.53
N SER A 356 11.99 10.67 4.40
CA SER A 356 12.77 9.58 5.08
C SER A 356 13.14 8.28 4.30
N ARG A 357 12.84 8.19 3.00
CA ARG A 357 13.14 7.17 1.96
C ARG A 357 13.95 7.89 0.87
N GLN A 358 14.50 7.11 -0.08
CA GLN A 358 15.52 7.56 -1.03
C GLN A 358 15.12 8.79 -1.85
N LYS A 359 16.16 9.50 -2.33
CA LYS A 359 16.09 10.78 -3.06
C LYS A 359 15.40 10.62 -4.44
N PRO A 360 15.05 11.71 -5.14
CA PRO A 360 14.30 11.66 -6.39
C PRO A 360 14.98 10.78 -7.45
N ILE A 361 14.16 10.10 -8.26
CA ILE A 361 14.61 9.40 -9.47
C ILE A 361 14.18 10.22 -10.67
N VAL A 362 15.10 10.47 -11.59
CA VAL A 362 14.82 11.16 -12.85
C VAL A 362 14.93 10.15 -13.99
N ILE A 363 13.95 10.16 -14.89
CA ILE A 363 13.92 9.27 -16.05
C ILE A 363 13.80 10.16 -17.29
N GLY A 364 14.82 10.13 -18.15
CA GLY A 364 14.85 11.00 -19.32
C GLY A 364 16.13 10.94 -20.12
N GLY A 365 16.19 11.78 -21.16
CA GLY A 365 17.28 11.77 -22.13
C GLY A 365 18.59 12.30 -21.57
N SER A 366 19.70 11.75 -22.07
CA SER A 366 21.05 12.27 -21.89
C SER A 366 21.63 12.58 -23.26
N VAL A 367 21.96 13.85 -23.51
CA VAL A 367 22.38 14.33 -24.83
C VAL A 367 23.68 15.11 -24.70
N LEU A 368 24.57 15.02 -25.69
CA LEU A 368 25.67 15.96 -25.82
C LEU A 368 25.29 17.04 -26.85
N ASP A 369 25.06 18.25 -26.37
CA ASP A 369 24.72 19.39 -27.20
C ASP A 369 25.99 20.02 -27.77
N THR A 370 25.96 20.32 -29.07
CA THR A 370 27.01 21.07 -29.77
C THR A 370 26.42 22.33 -30.38
N VAL A 371 26.82 23.49 -29.89
CA VAL A 371 26.43 24.78 -30.48
C VAL A 371 27.54 25.23 -31.43
N LEU A 372 27.21 25.36 -32.71
CA LEU A 372 28.06 25.92 -33.75
C LEU A 372 27.56 27.32 -34.07
N GLN A 373 28.33 28.35 -33.72
CA GLN A 373 27.98 29.72 -34.07
C GLN A 373 28.84 30.21 -35.22
N VAL A 374 28.18 30.62 -36.30
CA VAL A 374 28.79 31.26 -37.47
C VAL A 374 29.11 32.72 -37.13
N LYS A 375 30.29 33.21 -37.54
CA LYS A 375 30.71 34.60 -37.27
C LYS A 375 30.35 35.55 -38.41
N GLU A 376 30.07 35.02 -39.59
CA GLU A 376 29.60 35.80 -40.72
C GLU A 376 28.12 36.21 -40.55
N PRO A 377 27.73 37.39 -41.06
CA PRO A 377 26.37 37.90 -40.94
C PRO A 377 25.32 37.13 -41.75
N GLU A 378 25.74 36.36 -42.76
CA GLU A 378 24.85 35.54 -43.58
C GLU A 378 25.39 34.12 -43.73
N ILE A 379 24.52 33.14 -43.50
CA ILE A 379 24.78 31.72 -43.75
C ILE A 379 24.27 31.38 -45.15
N ASN A 380 25.17 30.98 -46.06
CA ASN A 380 24.82 30.68 -47.45
C ASN A 380 24.80 29.16 -47.71
N ASN A 381 23.72 28.67 -48.31
CA ASN A 381 23.53 27.24 -48.62
C ASN A 381 24.18 26.83 -49.95
N ASP A 382 25.43 27.24 -50.20
CA ASP A 382 26.14 27.00 -51.47
C ASP A 382 27.38 26.09 -51.31
N GLY A 383 27.53 25.46 -50.15
CA GLY A 383 28.64 24.54 -49.85
C GLY A 383 29.95 25.23 -49.45
N ARG A 384 29.95 26.56 -49.24
CA ARG A 384 31.14 27.28 -48.74
C ARG A 384 31.46 26.94 -47.28
N THR A 385 32.72 27.16 -46.89
CA THR A 385 33.17 27.06 -45.50
C THR A 385 32.93 28.39 -44.77
N HIS A 386 32.39 28.30 -43.55
CA HIS A 386 32.15 29.45 -42.67
C HIS A 386 33.09 29.44 -41.46
N THR A 387 33.52 30.63 -41.01
CA THR A 387 34.31 30.80 -39.79
C THR A 387 33.39 30.79 -38.59
N GLY A 388 33.57 29.83 -37.69
CA GLY A 388 32.69 29.69 -36.53
C GLY A 388 33.41 29.55 -35.20
N ARG A 389 32.60 29.36 -34.15
CA ARG A 389 33.03 28.82 -32.86
C ARG A 389 32.12 27.65 -32.51
N SER A 390 32.70 26.56 -32.01
CA SER A 390 31.96 25.41 -31.50
C SER A 390 32.02 25.37 -29.98
N ARG A 391 30.92 24.96 -29.34
CA ARG A 391 30.85 24.72 -27.91
C ARG A 391 30.09 23.44 -27.66
N ARG A 392 30.53 22.66 -26.66
CA ARG A 392 29.87 21.43 -26.26
C ARG A 392 29.42 21.53 -24.82
N SER A 393 28.22 21.04 -24.53
CA SER A 393 27.64 21.00 -23.20
C SER A 393 26.83 19.72 -23.03
N CYS A 394 26.80 19.17 -21.81
CA CYS A 394 25.92 18.06 -21.51
C CYS A 394 24.48 18.58 -21.36
N GLY A 395 23.54 17.99 -22.08
CA GLY A 395 22.13 18.35 -22.14
C GLY A 395 21.20 17.16 -22.00
N GLY A 396 19.95 17.36 -22.38
CA GLY A 396 18.82 16.48 -22.11
C GLY A 396 18.09 16.87 -20.83
N VAL A 397 16.77 17.03 -20.91
CA VAL A 397 15.92 17.53 -19.81
C VAL A 397 16.08 16.67 -18.56
N GLY A 398 15.89 15.35 -18.69
CA GLY A 398 16.11 14.42 -17.58
C GLY A 398 17.52 14.51 -16.98
N ARG A 399 18.56 14.55 -17.82
CA ARG A 399 19.95 14.67 -17.37
C ARG A 399 20.20 15.99 -16.63
N ASN A 400 19.68 17.11 -17.14
CA ASN A 400 19.87 18.43 -16.54
C ASN A 400 19.17 18.53 -15.19
N VAL A 401 17.93 18.04 -15.06
CA VAL A 401 17.23 18.00 -13.77
C VAL A 401 18.01 17.14 -12.77
N ALA A 402 18.49 15.96 -13.17
CA ALA A 402 19.28 15.10 -12.30
C ALA A 402 20.60 15.74 -11.83
N ASP A 403 21.37 16.33 -12.75
CA ASP A 403 22.63 17.03 -12.45
C ASP A 403 22.38 18.24 -11.52
N ALA A 404 21.32 19.00 -11.77
CA ALA A 404 20.93 20.14 -10.94
C ALA A 404 20.58 19.70 -9.51
N LEU A 405 19.78 18.65 -9.34
CA LEU A 405 19.45 18.08 -8.02
C LEU A 405 20.70 17.61 -7.26
N LEU A 406 21.65 16.98 -7.95
CA LEU A 406 22.92 16.54 -7.38
C LEU A 406 23.76 17.74 -6.89
N LYS A 407 23.88 18.79 -7.71
CA LYS A 407 24.61 20.03 -7.38
C LYS A 407 23.96 20.84 -6.26
N LEU A 408 22.63 20.84 -6.18
CA LEU A 408 21.88 21.40 -5.04
C LEU A 408 22.02 20.55 -3.76
N GLY A 409 22.63 19.37 -3.83
CA GLY A 409 23.03 18.58 -2.66
C GLY A 409 22.17 17.35 -2.39
N LEU A 410 21.27 16.96 -3.30
CA LEU A 410 20.58 15.68 -3.24
C LEU A 410 21.45 14.54 -3.79
N LYS A 411 22.60 14.27 -3.13
CA LYS A 411 23.69 13.38 -3.61
C LYS A 411 23.36 11.91 -4.02
N ASN A 412 22.14 11.44 -3.84
CA ASN A 412 21.67 10.08 -4.19
C ASN A 412 20.53 10.15 -5.22
N THR A 413 20.29 11.33 -5.82
CA THR A 413 19.46 11.43 -7.01
C THR A 413 20.11 10.58 -8.09
N ARG A 414 19.30 9.76 -8.76
CA ARG A 414 19.76 8.89 -9.84
C ARG A 414 19.05 9.24 -11.13
N LEU A 415 19.77 9.10 -12.23
CA LEU A 415 19.24 9.26 -13.58
C LEU A 415 19.11 7.88 -14.23
N ILE A 416 17.90 7.48 -14.59
CA ILE A 416 17.67 6.33 -15.47
C ILE A 416 17.67 6.85 -16.90
N SER A 417 18.74 6.54 -17.60
CA SER A 417 18.99 6.99 -18.98
C SER A 417 19.96 6.02 -19.66
N VAL A 418 20.34 6.35 -20.89
CA VAL A 418 21.26 5.56 -21.71
C VAL A 418 22.27 6.47 -22.41
N VAL A 419 23.48 5.97 -22.61
CA VAL A 419 24.54 6.59 -23.42
C VAL A 419 25.25 5.51 -24.23
N GLY A 420 25.91 5.91 -25.33
CA GLY A 420 26.81 5.02 -26.06
C GLY A 420 28.09 4.74 -25.27
N ASP A 421 28.76 3.64 -25.57
CA ASP A 421 30.11 3.35 -25.08
C ASP A 421 31.17 4.10 -25.90
N ASP A 422 31.03 5.42 -25.96
CA ASP A 422 31.88 6.35 -26.71
C ASP A 422 32.40 7.48 -25.80
N GLU A 423 33.25 8.36 -26.34
CA GLU A 423 33.83 9.48 -25.58
C GLU A 423 32.76 10.48 -25.10
N ASP A 424 31.72 10.69 -25.90
CA ASP A 424 30.63 11.61 -25.55
C ASP A 424 29.82 11.07 -24.36
N GLY A 425 29.60 9.75 -24.31
CA GLY A 425 28.96 9.06 -23.20
C GLY A 425 29.79 9.15 -21.92
N LYS A 426 31.12 9.01 -22.01
CA LYS A 426 32.03 9.21 -20.86
C LYS A 426 31.92 10.61 -20.28
N ILE A 427 31.90 11.64 -21.13
CA ILE A 427 31.75 13.05 -20.72
C ILE A 427 30.46 13.25 -19.92
N ILE A 428 29.34 12.69 -20.39
CA ILE A 428 28.04 12.79 -19.68
C ILE A 428 28.11 12.09 -18.32
N LEU A 429 28.64 10.87 -18.24
CA LEU A 429 28.70 10.11 -16.99
C LEU A 429 29.60 10.80 -15.96
N GLU A 430 30.75 11.33 -16.38
CA GLU A 430 31.63 12.12 -15.52
C GLU A 430 30.93 13.36 -14.95
N SER A 431 30.09 14.03 -15.77
CA SER A 431 29.34 15.20 -15.33
C SER A 431 28.33 14.91 -14.21
N LEU A 432 27.78 13.69 -14.16
CA LEU A 432 26.77 13.25 -13.20
C LEU A 432 27.38 12.65 -11.91
N GLY A 433 28.65 12.26 -11.92
CA GLY A 433 29.30 11.60 -10.79
C GLY A 433 28.52 10.36 -10.31
N ALA A 434 28.16 10.31 -9.03
CA ALA A 434 27.39 9.19 -8.46
C ALA A 434 25.98 9.02 -9.06
N GLY A 435 25.41 10.06 -9.67
CA GLY A 435 24.12 9.96 -10.35
C GLY A 435 24.13 9.10 -11.62
N SER A 436 25.33 8.77 -12.11
CA SER A 436 25.53 7.98 -13.33
C SER A 436 25.36 6.46 -13.15
N GLU A 437 25.24 5.96 -11.91
CA GLU A 437 25.15 4.52 -11.59
C GLU A 437 24.03 3.79 -12.34
N THR A 438 22.93 4.47 -12.65
CA THR A 438 21.76 3.92 -13.36
C THR A 438 21.67 4.36 -14.82
N VAL A 439 22.71 5.01 -15.34
CA VAL A 439 22.82 5.36 -16.76
C VAL A 439 23.52 4.22 -17.49
N LYS A 440 22.78 3.54 -18.37
CA LYS A 440 23.28 2.34 -19.06
C LYS A 440 24.16 2.70 -20.24
N ARG A 441 25.34 2.09 -20.33
CA ARG A 441 26.22 2.17 -21.51
C ARG A 441 25.83 1.11 -22.52
N MET A 442 25.71 1.53 -23.78
CA MET A 442 25.28 0.69 -24.89
C MET A 442 26.41 0.58 -25.90
N SER A 443 26.81 -0.64 -26.27
CA SER A 443 27.94 -0.88 -27.18
C SER A 443 27.57 -0.77 -28.66
N ASP A 444 26.27 -0.74 -28.98
CA ASP A 444 25.69 -0.86 -30.30
C ASP A 444 25.08 0.44 -30.84
N VAL A 445 25.08 1.51 -30.04
CA VAL A 445 24.58 2.85 -30.43
C VAL A 445 25.53 3.94 -29.95
N ASN A 446 25.58 5.05 -30.68
CA ASN A 446 26.31 6.25 -30.25
C ASN A 446 25.49 7.00 -29.19
N THR A 447 26.17 7.76 -28.34
CA THR A 447 25.54 8.71 -27.42
C THR A 447 24.72 9.72 -28.19
N ALA A 448 23.54 10.09 -27.66
CA ALA A 448 22.66 11.04 -28.31
C ALA A 448 23.33 12.41 -28.43
N ARG A 449 23.18 13.06 -29.59
CA ARG A 449 23.76 14.37 -29.88
C ARG A 449 22.74 15.30 -30.51
N VAL A 450 22.84 16.58 -30.17
CA VAL A 450 22.10 17.64 -30.86
C VAL A 450 23.09 18.72 -31.25
N THR A 451 23.14 19.04 -32.54
CA THR A 451 23.94 20.15 -33.05
C THR A 451 23.03 21.31 -33.40
N VAL A 452 23.23 22.45 -32.77
CA VAL A 452 22.50 23.70 -33.04
C VAL A 452 23.40 24.64 -33.82
N VAL A 453 22.94 25.11 -34.98
CA VAL A 453 23.66 26.09 -35.79
C VAL A 453 23.06 27.47 -35.61
N LEU A 454 23.85 28.40 -35.09
CA LEU A 454 23.48 29.79 -34.81
C LEU A 454 24.15 30.75 -35.80
N ASP A 455 23.49 31.86 -36.11
CA ASP A 455 24.08 33.00 -36.81
C ASP A 455 24.97 33.87 -35.89
N VAL A 456 25.52 34.96 -36.44
CA VAL A 456 26.35 35.91 -35.68
C VAL A 456 25.60 36.59 -34.53
N ASN A 457 24.27 36.72 -34.63
CA ASN A 457 23.40 37.34 -33.63
C ASN A 457 22.95 36.34 -32.54
N GLY A 458 23.21 35.05 -32.74
CA GLY A 458 22.78 33.99 -31.84
C GLY A 458 21.40 33.42 -32.17
N GLU A 459 20.81 33.77 -33.33
CA GLU A 459 19.56 33.21 -33.81
C GLU A 459 19.78 31.80 -34.36
N CYS A 460 18.89 30.87 -33.99
CA CYS A 460 18.96 29.48 -34.43
C CYS A 460 18.48 29.34 -35.87
N HIS A 461 19.35 28.87 -36.76
CA HIS A 461 19.00 28.54 -38.14
C HIS A 461 18.38 27.15 -38.25
N PHE A 462 19.10 26.12 -37.79
CA PHE A 462 18.61 24.74 -37.79
C PHE A 462 19.31 23.90 -36.73
N CYS A 463 18.66 22.79 -36.37
CA CYS A 463 19.19 21.79 -35.46
C CYS A 463 19.30 20.45 -36.17
N VAL A 464 20.36 19.69 -35.87
CA VAL A 464 20.54 18.31 -36.29
C VAL A 464 20.51 17.44 -35.05
N SER A 465 19.55 16.52 -34.95
CA SER A 465 19.40 15.62 -33.80
C SER A 465 19.72 14.18 -34.18
N GLU A 466 20.55 13.55 -33.35
CA GLU A 466 20.93 12.14 -33.41
C GLU A 466 20.56 11.52 -32.08
N ILE A 467 19.29 11.13 -31.92
CA ILE A 467 18.71 10.74 -30.61
C ILE A 467 18.21 9.30 -30.57
N GLU A 468 18.58 8.48 -31.55
CA GLU A 468 18.12 7.09 -31.69
C GLU A 468 18.40 6.24 -30.45
N SER A 469 19.53 6.49 -29.78
CA SER A 469 19.89 5.79 -28.54
C SER A 469 18.85 5.96 -27.44
N LEU A 470 18.10 7.07 -27.38
CA LEU A 470 17.12 7.34 -26.33
C LEU A 470 15.92 6.39 -26.39
N THR A 471 15.65 5.76 -27.53
CA THR A 471 14.64 4.69 -27.65
C THR A 471 14.96 3.47 -26.78
N ALA A 472 16.24 3.28 -26.40
CA ALA A 472 16.67 2.24 -25.48
C ALA A 472 16.25 2.51 -24.02
N ILE A 473 15.75 3.71 -23.69
CA ILE A 473 15.00 3.99 -22.45
C ILE A 473 13.61 3.37 -22.58
N ALA A 474 13.59 2.04 -22.63
CA ALA A 474 12.44 1.19 -22.89
C ALA A 474 11.90 0.55 -21.59
N PRO A 475 10.69 -0.05 -21.59
CA PRO A 475 10.13 -0.71 -20.41
C PRO A 475 11.06 -1.76 -19.77
N LYS A 476 11.93 -2.39 -20.57
CA LYS A 476 12.94 -3.34 -20.07
C LYS A 476 13.92 -2.68 -19.09
N LEU A 477 14.40 -1.47 -19.42
CA LEU A 477 15.31 -0.70 -18.57
C LEU A 477 14.61 -0.24 -17.29
N ILE A 478 13.34 0.19 -17.41
CA ILE A 478 12.52 0.58 -16.25
C ILE A 478 12.36 -0.60 -15.28
N LYS A 479 12.08 -1.81 -15.79
CA LYS A 479 11.98 -3.03 -14.98
C LYS A 479 13.29 -3.43 -14.32
N GLU A 480 14.42 -3.24 -15.02
CA GLU A 480 15.76 -3.50 -14.47
C GLU A 480 16.05 -2.66 -13.22
N TYR A 481 15.56 -1.42 -13.20
CA TYR A 481 15.73 -0.48 -12.09
C TYR A 481 14.46 -0.26 -11.26
N GLN A 482 13.47 -1.17 -11.35
CA GLN A 482 12.16 -1.00 -10.72
C GLN A 482 12.25 -0.75 -9.21
N SER A 483 13.14 -1.43 -8.50
CA SER A 483 13.32 -1.22 -7.05
C SER A 483 13.71 0.22 -6.70
N TYR A 484 14.46 0.91 -7.57
CA TYR A 484 14.80 2.31 -7.35
C TYR A 484 13.59 3.22 -7.52
N LEU A 485 12.69 2.94 -8.48
CA LEU A 485 11.44 3.67 -8.65
C LEU A 485 10.52 3.46 -7.45
N GLU A 486 10.38 2.22 -6.97
CA GLU A 486 9.51 1.87 -5.84
C GLU A 486 9.95 2.53 -4.52
N GLU A 487 11.25 2.81 -4.37
CA GLU A 487 11.82 3.45 -3.18
C GLU A 487 11.96 4.98 -3.30
N ALA A 488 11.65 5.55 -4.47
CA ALA A 488 11.84 6.97 -4.75
C ALA A 488 10.88 7.87 -3.95
N SER A 489 11.36 9.06 -3.55
CA SER A 489 10.49 10.08 -2.95
C SER A 489 9.60 10.79 -3.98
N LEU A 490 10.06 10.86 -5.23
CA LEU A 490 9.42 11.53 -6.37
C LEU A 490 10.07 10.98 -7.64
N ILE A 491 9.26 10.71 -8.66
CA ILE A 491 9.74 10.37 -10.01
C ILE A 491 9.58 11.59 -10.90
N VAL A 492 10.67 12.05 -11.51
CA VAL A 492 10.63 13.06 -12.58
C VAL A 492 10.59 12.34 -13.92
N LEU A 493 9.54 12.60 -14.69
CA LEU A 493 9.27 11.99 -15.98
C LEU A 493 9.42 13.02 -17.10
N ASP A 494 10.44 12.80 -17.92
CA ASP A 494 10.72 13.56 -19.13
C ASP A 494 9.71 13.24 -20.24
N ALA A 495 9.16 14.27 -20.92
CA ALA A 495 8.20 14.12 -22.01
C ALA A 495 8.75 13.49 -23.29
N ASP A 496 10.08 13.33 -23.41
CA ASP A 496 10.71 12.73 -24.58
C ASP A 496 10.58 11.20 -24.64
N LEU A 497 10.15 10.56 -23.55
CA LEU A 497 10.02 9.10 -23.48
C LEU A 497 8.92 8.55 -24.40
N GLU A 498 9.06 7.27 -24.78
CA GLU A 498 8.02 6.57 -25.54
C GLU A 498 6.80 6.24 -24.66
N LEU A 499 5.61 6.13 -25.28
CA LEU A 499 4.35 5.89 -24.58
C LEU A 499 4.38 4.60 -23.74
N ASP A 500 4.99 3.53 -24.26
CA ASP A 500 5.12 2.27 -23.53
C ASP A 500 6.04 2.38 -22.31
N THR A 501 7.11 3.18 -22.41
CA THR A 501 7.99 3.49 -21.28
C THR A 501 7.26 4.32 -20.24
N MET A 502 6.57 5.39 -20.66
CA MET A 502 5.75 6.20 -19.76
C MET A 502 4.71 5.33 -19.04
N ARG A 503 4.03 4.43 -19.75
CA ARG A 503 3.06 3.49 -19.15
C ARG A 503 3.71 2.64 -18.07
N CYS A 504 4.86 2.04 -18.38
CA CYS A 504 5.60 1.20 -17.44
C CYS A 504 6.01 1.98 -16.19
N VAL A 505 6.45 3.25 -16.34
CA VAL A 505 6.80 4.10 -15.20
C VAL A 505 5.57 4.44 -14.37
N LEU A 506 4.47 4.86 -14.99
CA LEU A 506 3.23 5.21 -14.31
C LEU A 506 2.61 4.02 -13.58
N ASP A 507 2.71 2.81 -14.14
CA ASP A 507 2.27 1.57 -13.49
C ASP A 507 3.08 1.29 -12.21
N VAL A 508 4.42 1.39 -12.29
CA VAL A 508 5.30 1.22 -11.12
C VAL A 508 5.03 2.30 -10.08
N ALA A 509 4.93 3.57 -10.50
CA ALA A 509 4.63 4.70 -9.63
C ALA A 509 3.27 4.51 -8.92
N SER A 510 2.25 4.03 -9.65
CA SER A 510 0.92 3.78 -9.10
C SER A 510 0.90 2.60 -8.13
N GLN A 511 1.66 1.54 -8.39
CA GLN A 511 1.78 0.40 -7.49
C GLN A 511 2.56 0.74 -6.22
N ALA A 512 3.59 1.59 -6.33
CA ALA A 512 4.45 2.01 -5.23
C ALA A 512 3.94 3.27 -4.49
N ASN A 513 2.88 3.91 -4.99
CA ASN A 513 2.36 5.20 -4.51
C ASN A 513 3.42 6.31 -4.49
N VAL A 514 4.18 6.42 -5.58
CA VAL A 514 5.24 7.43 -5.73
C VAL A 514 4.72 8.58 -6.58
N PRO A 515 4.78 9.83 -6.10
CA PRO A 515 4.33 10.97 -6.86
C PRO A 515 5.21 11.19 -8.09
N VAL A 516 4.58 11.67 -9.17
CA VAL A 516 5.22 11.95 -10.45
C VAL A 516 5.21 13.45 -10.70
N TRP A 517 6.35 13.97 -11.11
CA TRP A 517 6.54 15.28 -11.73
C TRP A 517 6.74 15.08 -13.22
N TYR A 518 5.85 15.63 -14.05
CA TYR A 518 6.00 15.57 -15.50
C TYR A 518 6.62 16.87 -16.02
N GLU A 519 7.73 16.74 -16.74
CA GLU A 519 8.46 17.87 -17.34
C GLU A 519 8.28 17.86 -18.86
N PRO A 520 7.47 18.78 -19.42
CA PRO A 520 7.37 18.98 -20.86
C PRO A 520 8.72 19.37 -21.48
N THR A 521 9.02 18.85 -22.66
CA THR A 521 10.28 19.13 -23.38
C THR A 521 10.09 20.06 -24.56
N ASP A 522 8.98 19.89 -25.28
CA ASP A 522 8.57 20.73 -26.39
C ASP A 522 7.04 20.72 -26.54
N VAL A 523 6.54 21.69 -27.31
CA VAL A 523 5.11 21.90 -27.59
C VAL A 523 4.44 20.64 -28.16
N GLN A 524 5.11 19.88 -29.02
CA GLN A 524 4.55 18.66 -29.63
C GLN A 524 4.43 17.51 -28.64
N LYS A 525 5.36 17.42 -27.68
CA LYS A 525 5.40 16.33 -26.69
C LYS A 525 4.72 16.66 -25.36
N ALA A 526 4.38 17.93 -25.13
CA ALA A 526 3.79 18.44 -23.89
C ALA A 526 2.58 17.65 -23.39
N ALA A 527 1.79 17.07 -24.30
CA ALA A 527 0.56 16.36 -23.96
C ALA A 527 0.68 14.82 -23.98
N ARG A 528 1.86 14.24 -24.26
CA ARG A 528 2.02 12.80 -24.50
C ARG A 528 1.63 11.92 -23.32
N ILE A 529 1.91 12.37 -22.08
CA ILE A 529 1.51 11.63 -20.86
C ILE A 529 0.01 11.32 -20.82
N PHE A 530 -0.84 12.16 -21.42
CA PHE A 530 -2.29 12.00 -21.44
C PHE A 530 -2.77 10.95 -22.46
N GLU A 531 -1.89 10.44 -23.32
CA GLU A 531 -2.18 9.38 -24.30
C GLU A 531 -1.99 7.97 -23.72
N VAL A 532 -1.30 7.85 -22.58
CA VAL A 532 -0.81 6.59 -22.00
C VAL A 532 -1.92 5.77 -21.31
N GLY A 533 -3.08 6.38 -21.02
CA GLY A 533 -4.21 5.77 -20.29
C GLY A 533 -4.51 6.52 -18.98
N PRO A 534 -5.49 6.09 -18.16
CA PRO A 534 -5.95 6.88 -17.00
C PRO A 534 -5.00 6.87 -15.80
N HIS A 535 -3.96 6.02 -15.80
CA HIS A 535 -3.07 5.80 -14.65
C HIS A 535 -2.35 7.07 -14.15
N TRP A 536 -2.06 8.03 -15.05
CA TRP A 536 -1.44 9.30 -14.66
C TRP A 536 -2.28 10.07 -13.64
N LYS A 537 -3.61 9.95 -13.65
CA LYS A 537 -4.50 10.69 -12.74
C LYS A 537 -4.24 10.40 -11.26
N ASN A 538 -3.71 9.22 -10.95
CA ASN A 538 -3.52 8.78 -9.57
C ASN A 538 -2.16 9.19 -9.01
N VAL A 539 -1.19 9.52 -9.87
CA VAL A 539 0.22 9.70 -9.46
C VAL A 539 0.82 11.02 -9.94
N LEU A 540 0.24 11.67 -10.95
CA LEU A 540 0.74 12.93 -11.48
C LEU A 540 0.35 14.08 -10.53
N HIS A 541 1.31 14.51 -9.71
CA HIS A 541 1.11 15.60 -8.76
C HIS A 541 1.49 16.96 -9.36
N PHE A 542 2.54 16.99 -10.19
CA PHE A 542 3.12 18.22 -10.71
C PHE A 542 3.28 18.16 -12.22
N VAL A 543 3.04 19.30 -12.85
CA VAL A 543 3.47 19.59 -14.22
C VAL A 543 4.05 21.00 -14.30
N SER A 544 5.10 21.19 -15.08
CA SER A 544 5.84 22.46 -15.18
C SER A 544 5.94 23.02 -16.60
N PRO A 545 4.82 23.22 -17.31
CA PRO A 545 4.87 23.65 -18.69
C PRO A 545 5.33 25.11 -18.80
N ASN A 546 5.93 25.48 -19.92
CA ASN A 546 5.94 26.88 -20.34
C ASN A 546 4.56 27.28 -20.92
N ARG A 547 4.40 28.58 -21.22
CA ARG A 547 3.17 29.13 -21.82
C ARG A 547 2.64 28.35 -23.03
N ASN A 548 3.50 27.94 -23.94
CA ASN A 548 3.10 27.31 -25.19
C ASN A 548 2.73 25.84 -24.99
N GLU A 549 3.43 25.16 -24.10
CA GLU A 549 3.12 23.79 -23.69
C GLU A 549 1.80 23.74 -22.90
N LEU A 550 1.56 24.71 -22.01
CA LEU A 550 0.31 24.81 -21.25
C LEU A 550 -0.90 24.90 -22.19
N ARG A 551 -0.79 25.66 -23.30
CA ARG A 551 -1.84 25.72 -24.33
C ARG A 551 -2.14 24.34 -24.90
N VAL A 552 -1.11 23.58 -25.29
CA VAL A 552 -1.29 22.24 -25.86
C VAL A 552 -1.89 21.26 -24.85
N ILE A 553 -1.45 21.34 -23.58
CA ILE A 553 -2.03 20.53 -22.50
C ILE A 553 -3.51 20.87 -22.30
N GLY A 554 -3.86 22.16 -22.29
CA GLY A 554 -5.24 22.64 -22.18
C GLY A 554 -6.11 22.14 -23.33
N GLU A 555 -5.65 22.31 -24.58
CA GLU A 555 -6.32 21.81 -25.78
C GLU A 555 -6.54 20.29 -25.70
N ARG A 556 -5.53 19.52 -25.27
CA ARG A 556 -5.63 18.06 -25.15
C ARG A 556 -6.69 17.60 -24.15
N LEU A 557 -6.86 18.35 -23.06
CA LEU A 557 -7.79 18.05 -21.97
C LEU A 557 -9.15 18.74 -22.13
N ASN A 558 -9.42 19.35 -23.30
CA ASN A 558 -10.65 20.09 -23.61
C ASN A 558 -10.91 21.28 -22.67
N ILE A 559 -9.84 21.93 -22.19
CA ILE A 559 -9.91 23.20 -21.47
C ILE A 559 -10.01 24.32 -22.52
N PRO A 560 -10.93 25.29 -22.39
CA PRO A 560 -10.99 26.44 -23.29
C PRO A 560 -9.67 27.23 -23.27
N VAL A 561 -9.03 27.37 -24.44
CA VAL A 561 -7.80 28.15 -24.58
C VAL A 561 -8.01 29.34 -25.50
N ALA A 562 -7.56 30.52 -25.08
CA ALA A 562 -7.64 31.74 -25.87
C ALA A 562 -6.62 31.72 -27.03
N GLU A 563 -6.93 32.46 -28.10
CA GLU A 563 -6.03 32.62 -29.26
C GLU A 563 -4.67 33.23 -28.87
N ARG A 564 -4.67 34.16 -27.90
CA ARG A 564 -3.46 34.72 -27.31
C ARG A 564 -3.32 34.27 -25.85
N MET A 565 -2.18 33.65 -25.54
CA MET A 565 -1.82 33.24 -24.19
C MET A 565 -1.16 34.40 -23.42
N ASP A 566 -1.92 35.40 -23.01
CA ASP A 566 -1.47 36.38 -22.02
C ASP A 566 -1.55 35.83 -20.58
N LEU A 567 -1.22 36.64 -19.58
CA LEU A 567 -1.18 36.18 -18.19
C LEU A 567 -2.56 35.74 -17.67
N GLU A 568 -3.63 36.41 -18.10
CA GLU A 568 -5.00 36.08 -17.70
C GLU A 568 -5.46 34.76 -18.34
N ALA A 569 -5.16 34.57 -19.64
CA ALA A 569 -5.40 33.32 -20.34
C ALA A 569 -4.60 32.15 -19.73
N VAL A 570 -3.31 32.37 -19.41
CA VAL A 570 -2.48 31.38 -18.71
C VAL A 570 -3.10 31.00 -17.36
N ARG A 571 -3.51 32.00 -16.57
CA ARG A 571 -4.15 31.77 -15.27
C ARG A 571 -5.43 30.94 -15.42
N SER A 572 -6.29 31.31 -16.36
CA SER A 572 -7.55 30.61 -16.61
C SER A 572 -7.35 29.13 -16.99
N VAL A 573 -6.37 28.84 -17.85
CA VAL A 573 -6.05 27.45 -18.24
C VAL A 573 -5.44 26.69 -17.06
N ALA A 574 -4.51 27.30 -16.32
CA ALA A 574 -3.86 26.66 -15.17
C ALA A 574 -4.85 26.34 -14.05
N GLU A 575 -5.79 27.23 -13.73
CA GLU A 575 -6.82 27.03 -12.70
C GLU A 575 -7.79 25.90 -13.05
N GLN A 576 -8.16 25.78 -14.33
CA GLN A 576 -8.99 24.66 -14.81
C GLN A 576 -8.21 23.34 -14.82
N LEU A 577 -6.90 23.38 -15.10
CA LEU A 577 -6.05 22.20 -15.10
C LEU A 577 -5.91 21.56 -13.70
N ILE A 578 -6.18 22.31 -12.62
CA ILE A 578 -6.17 21.80 -11.24
C ILE A 578 -7.19 20.67 -11.00
N GLU A 579 -8.26 20.61 -11.78
CA GLU A 579 -9.23 19.50 -11.73
C GLU A 579 -8.62 18.16 -12.19
N HIS A 580 -7.46 18.20 -12.83
CA HIS A 580 -6.75 17.03 -13.35
C HIS A 580 -5.39 16.82 -12.68
N ILE A 581 -4.67 17.91 -12.39
CA ILE A 581 -3.30 17.87 -11.88
C ILE A 581 -3.21 18.82 -10.67
N PRO A 582 -2.95 18.33 -9.45
CA PRO A 582 -3.06 19.14 -8.24
C PRO A 582 -2.18 20.40 -8.18
N VAL A 583 -1.01 20.38 -8.84
CA VAL A 583 -0.07 21.51 -8.86
C VAL A 583 0.40 21.77 -10.29
N VAL A 584 0.19 23.00 -10.76
CA VAL A 584 0.63 23.47 -12.08
C VAL A 584 1.62 24.60 -11.88
N VAL A 585 2.82 24.45 -12.43
CA VAL A 585 3.92 25.43 -12.30
C VAL A 585 4.26 25.98 -13.68
N THR A 586 3.62 27.08 -14.07
CA THR A 586 3.78 27.62 -15.43
C THR A 586 4.94 28.59 -15.52
N THR A 587 5.96 28.27 -16.31
CA THR A 587 7.10 29.17 -16.54
C THR A 587 6.77 30.22 -17.63
N LEU A 588 7.10 31.49 -17.36
CA LEU A 588 6.71 32.65 -18.17
C LEU A 588 7.90 33.53 -18.59
N GLY A 589 9.11 32.95 -18.58
CA GLY A 589 10.34 33.65 -18.94
C GLY A 589 10.58 34.88 -18.04
N ALA A 590 10.76 36.05 -18.66
CA ALA A 590 11.03 37.31 -17.93
C ALA A 590 9.90 37.73 -16.96
N GLN A 591 8.68 37.22 -17.13
CA GLN A 591 7.57 37.49 -16.20
C GLN A 591 7.65 36.66 -14.91
N GLY A 592 8.51 35.64 -14.87
CA GLY A 592 8.70 34.74 -13.73
C GLY A 592 7.92 33.44 -13.88
N VAL A 593 7.27 33.01 -12.80
CA VAL A 593 6.55 31.73 -12.72
C VAL A 593 5.19 31.90 -12.07
N LEU A 594 4.16 31.28 -12.63
CA LEU A 594 2.83 31.18 -12.04
C LEU A 594 2.67 29.82 -11.37
N VAL A 595 2.46 29.80 -10.06
CA VAL A 595 2.14 28.57 -9.32
C VAL A 595 0.65 28.54 -9.04
N THR A 596 -0.03 27.49 -9.48
CA THR A 596 -1.46 27.28 -9.25
C THR A 596 -1.66 26.00 -8.45
N ARG A 597 -2.33 26.09 -7.30
CA ARG A 597 -2.70 24.94 -6.44
C ARG A 597 -3.82 25.28 -5.43
N ARG A 598 -4.31 24.26 -4.73
CA ARG A 598 -5.36 24.33 -3.68
C ARG A 598 -4.79 24.48 -2.26
N ALA A 599 -3.90 25.44 -2.03
CA ALA A 599 -3.25 25.63 -0.72
C ALA A 599 -2.61 27.02 -0.56
N SER A 600 -2.32 27.42 0.69
CA SER A 600 -1.71 28.71 1.03
C SER A 600 -0.23 28.76 0.60
N PRO A 601 0.31 29.92 0.19
CA PRO A 601 1.73 30.05 -0.15
C PRO A 601 2.68 29.86 1.06
N ASN A 602 2.17 29.96 2.29
CA ASN A 602 2.95 29.76 3.52
C ASN A 602 2.96 28.29 3.99
N GLU A 603 2.33 27.39 3.22
CA GLU A 603 2.32 25.96 3.50
C GLU A 603 3.31 25.23 2.58
N PRO A 604 3.90 24.12 3.04
CA PRO A 604 4.65 23.24 2.16
C PRO A 604 3.73 22.61 1.10
N PHE A 605 4.33 21.93 0.13
CA PHE A 605 3.57 21.12 -0.84
C PHE A 605 3.01 19.85 -0.21
N TYR A 606 3.75 19.28 0.74
CA TYR A 606 3.36 18.07 1.45
C TYR A 606 3.35 18.31 2.96
N ASP A 607 2.41 17.68 3.68
CA ASP A 607 2.34 17.76 5.14
C ASP A 607 3.40 16.87 5.83
N GLU A 608 3.42 16.87 7.16
CA GLU A 608 4.36 16.03 7.95
C GLU A 608 4.16 14.52 7.73
N ARG A 609 3.01 14.11 7.19
CA ARG A 609 2.72 12.71 6.84
C ARG A 609 3.25 12.37 5.45
N GLY A 610 3.39 13.37 4.58
CA GLY A 610 3.79 13.24 3.18
C GLY A 610 2.60 13.26 2.23
N GLU A 611 1.45 13.78 2.67
CA GLU A 611 0.26 13.99 1.86
C GLU A 611 0.31 15.35 1.19
N LEU A 612 -0.14 15.42 -0.08
CA LEU A 612 -0.17 16.68 -0.80
C LEU A 612 -1.23 17.61 -0.18
N ILE A 613 -0.81 18.81 0.22
CA ILE A 613 -1.72 19.83 0.77
C ILE A 613 -2.52 20.44 -0.38
N ALA A 614 -3.83 20.18 -0.39
CA ALA A 614 -4.75 20.55 -1.47
C ALA A 614 -6.20 20.79 -0.97
N ASP A 615 -6.37 21.24 0.28
CA ASP A 615 -7.65 21.39 0.98
C ASP A 615 -8.26 22.80 0.91
N SER A 616 -7.57 23.76 0.28
CA SER A 616 -8.03 25.14 0.10
C SER A 616 -8.66 25.38 -1.29
N PRO A 617 -9.33 26.53 -1.50
CA PRO A 617 -9.74 26.95 -2.84
C PRO A 617 -8.54 27.06 -3.80
N VAL A 618 -8.80 26.91 -5.11
CA VAL A 618 -7.79 27.12 -6.14
C VAL A 618 -7.30 28.57 -6.08
N ASP A 619 -5.99 28.75 -6.08
CA ASP A 619 -5.36 30.06 -6.19
C ASP A 619 -4.11 29.98 -7.08
N SER A 620 -3.88 31.05 -7.84
CA SER A 620 -2.78 31.21 -8.78
C SER A 620 -1.93 32.41 -8.40
N ARG A 621 -0.66 32.17 -8.13
CA ARG A 621 0.26 33.17 -7.59
C ARG A 621 1.43 33.37 -8.54
N LEU A 622 1.61 34.61 -8.99
CA LEU A 622 2.71 35.00 -9.86
C LEU A 622 3.91 35.42 -9.00
N TYR A 623 5.02 34.72 -9.18
CA TYR A 623 6.31 35.07 -8.60
C TYR A 623 7.18 35.69 -9.69
N PRO A 624 7.58 36.96 -9.56
CA PRO A 624 8.37 37.62 -10.58
C PRO A 624 9.75 36.99 -10.71
N ALA A 625 10.33 37.04 -11.91
CA ALA A 625 11.73 36.69 -12.09
C ALA A 625 12.62 37.51 -11.15
N VAL A 626 13.75 36.95 -10.72
CA VAL A 626 14.68 37.62 -9.80
C VAL A 626 15.34 38.81 -10.52
N ASN A 627 14.68 39.96 -10.44
CA ASN A 627 15.14 41.26 -10.91
C ASN A 627 15.57 42.08 -9.69
N GLY A 628 16.72 41.72 -9.11
CA GLY A 628 17.35 42.54 -8.07
C GLY A 628 18.23 43.62 -8.70
N ALA A 629 18.30 44.78 -8.06
CA ALA A 629 19.28 45.85 -8.33
C ALA A 629 20.78 45.40 -8.19
N GLU A 630 21.02 44.10 -7.95
CA GLU A 630 22.31 43.40 -7.96
C GLU A 630 22.54 42.55 -9.23
N SER A 631 21.61 42.55 -10.21
CA SER A 631 21.71 41.76 -11.45
C SER A 631 22.29 42.56 -12.63
N THR A 632 23.57 42.88 -12.55
CA THR A 632 24.33 43.51 -13.67
C THR A 632 24.94 42.49 -14.64
N GLY A 633 24.52 41.22 -14.60
CA GLY A 633 25.07 40.15 -15.45
C GLY A 633 24.31 39.96 -16.76
N GLU A 634 25.03 39.93 -17.88
CA GLU A 634 24.51 39.60 -19.21
C GLU A 634 23.92 38.18 -19.25
N ILE A 635 22.78 37.99 -19.92
CA ILE A 635 22.21 36.65 -20.17
C ILE A 635 23.12 35.94 -21.16
N VAL A 636 23.63 34.78 -20.75
CA VAL A 636 24.63 34.01 -21.47
C VAL A 636 23.98 32.90 -22.30
N SER A 637 23.03 32.16 -21.72
CA SER A 637 22.29 31.08 -22.38
C SER A 637 20.97 30.85 -21.66
N VAL A 638 19.91 30.53 -22.40
CA VAL A 638 18.61 30.13 -21.82
C VAL A 638 18.46 28.63 -21.65
N SER A 639 19.39 27.84 -22.20
CA SER A 639 19.35 26.38 -22.12
C SER A 639 19.57 25.90 -20.68
N GLY A 640 18.76 24.94 -20.22
CA GLY A 640 18.80 24.41 -18.85
C GLY A 640 18.16 25.29 -17.77
N CYS A 641 17.68 26.50 -18.11
CA CYS A 641 17.05 27.41 -17.14
C CYS A 641 15.78 26.80 -16.51
N GLY A 642 14.92 26.19 -17.33
CA GLY A 642 13.73 25.46 -16.85
C GLY A 642 14.09 24.24 -16.01
N ASP A 643 15.04 23.43 -16.48
CA ASP A 643 15.51 22.23 -15.78
C ASP A 643 16.07 22.56 -14.38
N CYS A 644 16.87 23.63 -14.29
CA CYS A 644 17.41 24.14 -13.02
C CYS A 644 16.31 24.69 -12.11
N PHE A 645 15.29 25.34 -12.67
CA PHE A 645 14.12 25.79 -11.93
C PHE A 645 13.37 24.60 -11.32
N THR A 646 13.03 23.59 -12.15
CA THR A 646 12.36 22.36 -11.72
C THR A 646 13.16 21.65 -10.61
N ALA A 647 14.47 21.50 -10.79
CA ALA A 647 15.33 20.92 -9.75
C ALA A 647 15.31 21.73 -8.44
N GLY A 648 15.26 23.06 -8.51
CA GLY A 648 15.14 23.92 -7.34
C GLY A 648 13.80 23.77 -6.62
N MET A 649 12.69 23.64 -7.35
CA MET A 649 11.37 23.33 -6.77
C MET A 649 11.39 21.99 -6.04
N ILE A 650 11.87 20.94 -6.70
CA ILE A 650 11.96 19.58 -6.13
C ILE A 650 12.89 19.56 -4.91
N TYR A 651 14.01 20.29 -4.95
CA TYR A 651 14.87 20.45 -3.78
C TYR A 651 14.14 21.10 -2.61
N GLY A 652 13.41 22.20 -2.84
CA GLY A 652 12.63 22.88 -1.80
C GLY A 652 11.57 21.97 -1.19
N ILE A 653 10.84 21.23 -2.02
CA ILE A 653 9.86 20.21 -1.61
C ILE A 653 10.53 19.15 -0.72
N HIS A 654 11.70 18.64 -1.14
CA HIS A 654 12.43 17.63 -0.37
C HIS A 654 13.00 18.17 0.96
N LYS A 655 13.21 19.49 1.05
CA LYS A 655 13.58 20.18 2.30
C LYS A 655 12.36 20.61 3.13
N ASN A 656 11.16 20.29 2.68
CA ASN A 656 9.90 20.67 3.30
C ASN A 656 9.78 22.18 3.54
N LEU A 657 10.26 22.97 2.56
CA LEU A 657 10.04 24.41 2.56
C LEU A 657 8.58 24.71 2.19
N ASP A 658 8.10 25.88 2.60
CA ASP A 658 6.86 26.43 2.08
C ASP A 658 6.97 26.75 0.58
N GLU A 659 5.84 27.03 -0.07
CA GLU A 659 5.81 27.35 -1.50
C GLU A 659 6.76 28.51 -1.85
N ILE A 660 6.76 29.57 -1.04
CA ILE A 660 7.62 30.74 -1.24
C ILE A 660 9.09 30.33 -1.20
N GLY A 661 9.50 29.51 -0.24
CA GLY A 661 10.85 28.98 -0.12
C GLY A 661 11.25 28.11 -1.30
N CYS A 662 10.36 27.25 -1.78
CA CYS A 662 10.58 26.42 -2.96
C CYS A 662 10.82 27.29 -4.21
N VAL A 663 9.92 28.24 -4.47
CA VAL A 663 10.01 29.14 -5.63
C VAL A 663 11.24 30.03 -5.56
N SER A 664 11.63 30.50 -4.37
CA SER A 664 12.84 31.31 -4.18
C SER A 664 14.11 30.55 -4.61
N VAL A 665 14.27 29.30 -4.16
CA VAL A 665 15.40 28.45 -4.56
C VAL A 665 15.37 28.17 -6.07
N ALA A 666 14.19 27.86 -6.61
CA ALA A 666 14.00 27.58 -8.02
C ALA A 666 14.37 28.77 -8.93
N LEU A 667 13.93 29.98 -8.59
CA LEU A 667 14.25 31.17 -9.35
C LEU A 667 15.74 31.55 -9.24
N LYS A 668 16.37 31.37 -8.07
CA LYS A 668 17.83 31.55 -7.91
C LYS A 668 18.62 30.56 -8.77
N ALA A 669 18.21 29.28 -8.79
CA ALA A 669 18.82 28.25 -9.62
C ALA A 669 18.71 28.56 -11.12
N ALA A 670 17.52 28.97 -11.57
CA ALA A 670 17.28 29.44 -12.93
C ALA A 670 18.17 30.63 -13.31
N ALA A 671 18.27 31.64 -12.43
CA ALA A 671 19.09 32.82 -12.65
C ALA A 671 20.59 32.52 -12.78
N LEU A 672 21.11 31.53 -12.04
CA LEU A 672 22.49 31.08 -12.19
C LEU A 672 22.72 30.37 -13.53
N SER A 673 21.75 29.55 -13.97
CA SER A 673 21.79 28.90 -15.29
C SER A 673 21.86 29.92 -16.42
N LEU A 674 21.07 31.01 -16.32
CA LEU A 674 21.06 32.08 -17.32
C LEU A 674 22.41 32.76 -17.53
N ARG A 675 23.32 32.66 -16.56
CA ARG A 675 24.67 33.28 -16.57
C ARG A 675 25.78 32.30 -16.96
N SER A 676 25.41 31.13 -17.46
CA SER A 676 26.33 30.03 -17.75
C SER A 676 26.19 29.56 -19.20
N PHE A 677 27.29 29.07 -19.78
CA PHE A 677 27.23 28.34 -21.05
C PHE A 677 26.89 26.86 -20.85
N ASP A 678 27.13 26.32 -19.64
CA ASP A 678 26.65 25.01 -19.24
C ASP A 678 25.16 25.12 -18.86
N THR A 679 24.36 24.14 -19.33
CA THR A 679 22.94 23.96 -18.96
C THR A 679 22.71 23.88 -17.45
N VAL A 680 23.69 23.35 -16.72
CA VAL A 680 23.67 23.24 -15.26
C VAL A 680 25.00 23.76 -14.71
N PRO A 681 25.06 24.99 -14.18
CA PRO A 681 26.32 25.61 -13.76
C PRO A 681 26.95 24.91 -12.56
N ARG A 682 28.29 24.93 -12.46
CA ARG A 682 29.01 24.42 -11.28
C ARG A 682 28.69 25.19 -9.99
N THR A 683 28.33 26.46 -10.13
CA THR A 683 27.95 27.38 -9.06
C THR A 683 26.50 27.20 -8.60
N LEU A 684 25.74 26.24 -9.14
CA LEU A 684 24.31 26.10 -8.83
C LEU A 684 24.00 26.00 -7.32
N ARG A 685 24.94 25.47 -6.53
CA ARG A 685 24.83 25.40 -5.07
C ARG A 685 24.71 26.77 -4.39
N ASP A 686 25.17 27.84 -5.05
CA ASP A 686 25.06 29.22 -4.56
C ASP A 686 23.60 29.69 -4.50
N ALA A 687 22.67 29.02 -5.22
CA ALA A 687 21.24 29.25 -5.08
C ALA A 687 20.71 29.01 -3.66
N LEU A 688 21.45 28.26 -2.83
CA LEU A 688 21.10 27.96 -1.44
C LEU A 688 21.60 28.99 -0.43
N GLN A 689 22.45 29.93 -0.87
CA GLN A 689 22.94 31.01 -0.02
C GLN A 689 21.80 32.02 0.22
N ARG A 690 21.72 32.53 1.46
CA ARG A 690 20.64 33.42 1.89
C ARG A 690 20.66 34.72 1.11
#